data_AF-A0A349U1N0-F1
#
_entry.id   AF-A0A349U1N0-F1
#
_cell.length_a   1.000
_cell.length_b   1.000
_cell.length_c   1.000
_cell.angle_alpha   90.00
_cell.angle_beta   90.00
_cell.angle_gamma   90.00
#
_symmetry.space_group_name_H-M   'P 1'
#
loop_
_entity.id
_entity.type
_entity.pdbx_description
1 polymer ?
#
loop_
_entity_poly.entity_id
_entity_poly.type
_entity_poly.pdbx_seq_one_letter_code
_entity_poly.pdbx_strand_id
1 'polypeptide(L)'
;MKLCWGYILLALCIAWPVQGQIMPLSYYRGLVERFPRHYEEVALNSLSEERLQPLWASMLSDNRKSLLMSIFGKRPTVELSRLADRLVDLAGGRLNMPQLRRYAYKRLAVESQDTIISIGALGGSLYSFVQILLDLLLRGVIDEELKICDTHTFLVINGDYSSPSPFWFFVLDLIASLLEQNPLQCIVLRGRAERFSYWQGVDTTRVFLKQFSLRSAGEEIPYAEELNAFFNSLPDVLLVQQPNKKEEIIISHHVLPQADLAHPYICSWISSEGAVFAGRCAQGFGFSRFRCGVAQWGLFSAPDFVNSNEMSGYLAIPIQDKIEQLIGVYRYAPRDAFGVPFAERRYALSYGFELRTLADEARLQSAQPEFVCSTADLSGGTALVGENLSLGVETVLLDANQRGVCSPILFRHVVFDDRYTPASAQKNVAQFINDYGATYLLAPQGSPTLTSYIDLVKDKKLAVLFTESGATQFRSPGLPYIVNLRPSFAREVEQLLAYLFSRNQIKKLASVYQDDAFGNPLLSATRAYLAQQQAATVELVALPYVRGQASFADMNELIKDANAEAIAYFITSSGPAQGFFGGDMAIFLKGRHVLLVLVDESIIRVLDRFGIACMYSSSVPNPIVSNLPMVRLYRELFSENHFSLSSHSLLGFISGQLFVHGVQELLKEKKPVDGAGCVALFEGYKAVDILGFNFSFDPTIRSFSLPVWIHLEDGRWISPNVSEATA
;
A
#
# COMPACT_ATOMS: atom_id res chain seq x y z
N MET A 1 15.88 31.43 -44.08
CA MET A 1 14.86 32.28 -43.44
C MET A 1 13.55 31.49 -43.42
N LYS A 2 12.94 31.28 -42.24
CA LYS A 2 11.74 30.47 -41.96
C LYS A 2 11.86 28.93 -42.13
N LEU A 3 12.41 28.25 -41.12
CA LEU A 3 12.01 26.89 -40.67
C LEU A 3 12.81 26.38 -39.43
N CYS A 4 13.31 27.27 -38.57
CA CYS A 4 14.10 26.90 -37.37
C CYS A 4 13.58 27.48 -36.05
N TRP A 5 12.31 27.91 -35.96
CA TRP A 5 11.79 28.57 -34.74
C TRP A 5 10.43 28.04 -34.27
N GLY A 6 10.11 26.78 -34.59
CA GLY A 6 8.90 26.08 -34.10
C GLY A 6 9.16 24.94 -33.10
N TYR A 7 10.43 24.55 -32.89
CA TYR A 7 10.78 23.34 -32.11
C TYR A 7 11.52 23.62 -30.79
N ILE A 8 11.83 24.88 -30.48
CA ILE A 8 12.64 25.24 -29.30
C ILE A 8 11.84 26.01 -28.23
N LEU A 9 10.61 26.43 -28.53
CA LEU A 9 9.78 27.22 -27.62
C LEU A 9 8.64 26.46 -26.92
N LEU A 10 8.58 25.13 -27.07
CA LEU A 10 7.66 24.25 -26.33
C LEU A 10 8.34 23.43 -25.22
N ALA A 11 9.63 23.68 -24.94
CA ALA A 11 10.48 22.85 -24.09
C ALA A 11 10.87 23.51 -22.74
N LEU A 12 10.23 24.61 -22.33
CA LEU A 12 10.66 25.39 -21.15
C LEU A 12 9.59 25.63 -20.06
N CYS A 13 8.55 24.81 -19.95
CA CYS A 13 7.58 24.93 -18.85
C CYS A 13 7.25 23.58 -18.16
N ILE A 14 7.69 23.47 -16.90
CA ILE A 14 7.03 22.84 -15.73
C ILE A 14 7.45 21.39 -15.33
N ALA A 15 7.80 21.26 -14.04
CA ALA A 15 8.25 20.10 -13.26
C ALA A 15 7.11 19.40 -12.44
N TRP A 16 7.40 18.23 -11.83
CA TRP A 16 6.66 17.37 -10.84
C TRP A 16 5.65 18.15 -9.93
N PRO A 17 4.55 17.61 -9.30
CA PRO A 17 4.42 16.29 -8.67
C PRO A 17 2.98 15.69 -8.43
N VAL A 18 2.89 14.56 -7.69
CA VAL A 18 1.89 14.18 -6.64
C VAL A 18 0.39 14.58 -6.82
N GLN A 19 -0.51 13.60 -6.61
CA GLN A 19 -1.96 13.72 -6.35
C GLN A 19 -2.86 14.28 -7.48
N GLY A 20 -3.60 13.39 -8.14
CA GLY A 20 -5.02 13.64 -8.45
C GLY A 20 -5.42 14.58 -9.59
N GLN A 21 -4.56 14.87 -10.60
CA GLN A 21 -4.99 15.56 -11.83
C GLN A 21 -4.48 14.89 -13.12
N ILE A 22 -5.26 15.03 -14.19
CA ILE A 22 -5.04 14.49 -15.54
C ILE A 22 -3.71 15.02 -16.12
N MET A 23 -2.85 14.11 -16.58
CA MET A 23 -1.48 14.41 -17.04
C MET A 23 -1.44 15.11 -18.42
N PRO A 24 -0.46 16.01 -18.69
CA PRO A 24 -0.28 16.66 -19.98
C PRO A 24 0.33 15.73 -21.04
N LEU A 25 0.08 16.01 -22.33
CA LEU A 25 0.58 15.25 -23.51
C LEU A 25 2.10 15.04 -23.53
N SER A 26 2.90 15.86 -22.84
CA SER A 26 4.36 15.72 -22.73
C SER A 26 4.79 14.49 -21.93
N TYR A 27 3.97 14.00 -21.00
CA TYR A 27 4.20 12.74 -20.27
C TYR A 27 4.11 11.52 -21.21
N TYR A 28 3.14 11.55 -22.13
CA TYR A 28 3.03 10.52 -23.19
C TYR A 28 4.23 10.56 -24.14
N ARG A 29 4.80 11.74 -24.44
CA ARG A 29 5.99 11.85 -25.31
C ARG A 29 7.25 11.23 -24.71
N GLY A 30 7.48 11.37 -23.40
CA GLY A 30 8.61 10.71 -22.73
C GLY A 30 8.47 9.18 -22.65
N LEU A 31 7.23 8.67 -22.62
CA LEU A 31 6.90 7.25 -22.70
C LEU A 31 7.15 6.68 -24.10
N VAL A 32 6.91 7.45 -25.16
CA VAL A 32 7.20 7.01 -26.54
C VAL A 32 8.72 6.88 -26.78
N GLU A 33 9.53 7.76 -26.20
CA GLU A 33 10.99 7.76 -26.40
C GLU A 33 11.74 6.69 -25.58
N ARG A 34 11.19 6.22 -24.44
CA ARG A 34 11.80 5.17 -23.61
C ARG A 34 11.45 3.73 -24.00
N PHE A 35 10.52 3.55 -24.95
CA PHE A 35 10.06 2.22 -25.39
C PHE A 35 10.36 1.88 -26.86
N PRO A 36 11.62 1.91 -27.36
CA PRO A 36 11.89 1.55 -28.76
C PRO A 36 12.19 0.05 -28.98
N ARG A 37 11.52 -0.88 -28.27
CA ARG A 37 11.74 -2.33 -28.54
C ARG A 37 10.54 -3.26 -28.60
N HIS A 38 9.31 -2.86 -28.26
CA HIS A 38 8.18 -3.83 -28.23
C HIS A 38 6.83 -3.33 -28.75
N TYR A 39 6.75 -2.08 -29.17
CA TYR A 39 5.70 -1.60 -30.06
C TYR A 39 6.42 -1.22 -31.34
N GLU A 40 6.68 -2.19 -32.22
CA GLU A 40 6.92 -1.81 -33.61
C GLU A 40 5.71 -0.98 -34.03
N GLU A 41 5.98 0.27 -34.41
CA GLU A 41 5.10 1.08 -35.22
C GLU A 41 4.73 0.27 -36.46
N VAL A 42 3.70 -0.58 -36.35
CA VAL A 42 2.99 -1.01 -37.53
C VAL A 42 2.30 0.25 -38.00
N ALA A 43 2.93 0.95 -38.95
CA ALA A 43 2.33 2.10 -39.60
C ALA A 43 0.89 1.73 -39.96
N LEU A 44 -0.07 2.52 -39.48
CA LEU A 44 -1.52 2.28 -39.59
C LEU A 44 -1.98 1.93 -41.01
N ASN A 45 -1.22 2.36 -42.03
CA ASN A 45 -1.49 2.11 -43.45
C ASN A 45 -0.88 0.80 -43.99
N SER A 46 -0.27 -0.03 -43.14
CA SER A 46 0.49 -1.23 -43.51
C SER A 46 0.06 -2.52 -42.80
N LEU A 47 -1.06 -2.49 -42.05
CA LEU A 47 -1.70 -3.67 -41.47
C LEU A 47 -2.35 -4.53 -42.59
N SER A 48 -1.53 -5.21 -43.38
CA SER A 48 -1.96 -6.33 -44.23
C SER A 48 -1.79 -7.65 -43.47
N GLU A 49 -2.58 -8.68 -43.80
CA GLU A 49 -2.44 -10.04 -43.25
C GLU A 49 -1.00 -10.58 -43.34
N GLU A 50 -0.21 -10.11 -44.30
CA GLU A 50 1.20 -10.49 -44.50
C GLU A 50 2.15 -9.99 -43.40
N ARG A 51 1.86 -8.87 -42.71
CA ARG A 51 2.71 -8.35 -41.62
C ARG A 51 2.39 -8.94 -40.24
N LEU A 52 1.28 -9.66 -40.09
CA LEU A 52 1.04 -10.50 -38.91
C LEU A 52 1.91 -11.77 -38.96
N GLN A 53 2.35 -12.20 -40.15
CA GLN A 53 3.10 -13.44 -40.36
C GLN A 53 4.44 -13.54 -39.61
N PRO A 54 5.27 -12.51 -39.43
CA PRO A 54 6.56 -12.64 -38.74
C PRO A 54 6.43 -12.95 -37.25
N LEU A 55 5.43 -12.36 -36.57
CA LEU A 55 5.14 -12.63 -35.16
C LEU A 55 4.57 -14.05 -34.97
N TRP A 56 3.78 -14.51 -35.95
CA TRP A 56 3.31 -15.89 -36.01
C TRP A 56 4.40 -16.88 -36.41
N ALA A 57 5.30 -16.51 -37.32
CA ALA A 57 6.41 -17.34 -37.77
C ALA A 57 7.45 -17.54 -36.65
N SER A 58 7.65 -16.56 -35.77
CA SER A 58 8.49 -16.73 -34.58
C SER A 58 7.86 -17.68 -33.57
N MET A 59 6.56 -17.54 -33.25
CA MET A 59 5.81 -18.51 -32.43
C MET A 59 5.84 -19.92 -33.02
N LEU A 60 5.70 -20.03 -34.35
CA LEU A 60 5.70 -21.28 -35.08
C LEU A 60 7.11 -21.81 -35.36
N SER A 61 8.21 -21.10 -35.11
CA SER A 61 9.55 -21.61 -35.44
C SER A 61 10.03 -22.78 -34.56
N ASP A 62 9.30 -23.06 -33.49
CA ASP A 62 9.66 -23.98 -32.43
C ASP A 62 9.02 -25.39 -32.59
N ASN A 63 9.55 -26.40 -31.89
CA ASN A 63 9.13 -27.81 -31.96
C ASN A 63 7.67 -28.10 -31.56
N ARG A 64 6.88 -27.07 -31.25
CA ARG A 64 5.45 -27.13 -30.89
C ARG A 64 4.52 -26.64 -32.00
N LYS A 65 5.01 -26.54 -33.25
CA LYS A 65 4.19 -26.20 -34.43
C LYS A 65 2.85 -26.92 -34.45
N SER A 66 2.80 -28.24 -34.21
CA SER A 66 1.56 -29.00 -34.22
C SER A 66 0.54 -28.51 -33.18
N LEU A 67 1.01 -28.13 -31.99
CA LEU A 67 0.22 -27.68 -30.85
C LEU A 67 -0.30 -26.24 -31.01
N LEU A 68 0.54 -25.35 -31.54
CA LEU A 68 0.08 -24.00 -31.92
C LEU A 68 -0.88 -24.03 -33.11
N MET A 69 -0.65 -24.97 -34.03
CA MET A 69 -1.52 -25.18 -35.20
C MET A 69 -2.85 -25.88 -34.83
N SER A 70 -2.92 -26.63 -33.72
CA SER A 70 -4.20 -27.15 -33.22
C SER A 70 -5.01 -26.02 -32.57
N ILE A 71 -4.37 -25.10 -31.84
CA ILE A 71 -5.04 -23.94 -31.23
C ILE A 71 -5.44 -22.87 -32.28
N PHE A 72 -4.59 -22.56 -33.26
CA PHE A 72 -4.77 -21.42 -34.18
C PHE A 72 -5.01 -21.79 -35.65
N GLY A 73 -4.94 -23.07 -36.02
CA GLY A 73 -4.93 -23.49 -37.41
C GLY A 73 -3.69 -22.99 -38.18
N LYS A 74 -3.75 -23.04 -39.53
CA LYS A 74 -2.66 -22.60 -40.42
C LYS A 74 -2.39 -21.09 -40.37
N ARG A 75 -3.40 -20.29 -40.02
CA ARG A 75 -3.36 -18.84 -39.88
C ARG A 75 -4.43 -18.41 -38.88
N PRO A 76 -4.08 -17.78 -37.75
CA PRO A 76 -5.08 -17.18 -36.88
C PRO A 76 -5.70 -15.97 -37.59
N THR A 77 -6.98 -16.08 -37.91
CA THR A 77 -7.80 -14.96 -38.39
C THR A 77 -8.97 -14.77 -37.45
N VAL A 78 -9.22 -13.53 -37.00
CA VAL A 78 -10.39 -13.19 -36.21
C VAL A 78 -11.44 -12.61 -37.16
N GLU A 79 -12.53 -13.35 -37.36
CA GLU A 79 -13.68 -12.85 -38.10
C GLU A 79 -14.55 -12.00 -37.15
N LEU A 80 -14.46 -10.68 -37.27
CA LEU A 80 -15.05 -9.74 -36.31
C LEU A 80 -16.58 -9.88 -36.17
N SER A 81 -17.30 -10.15 -37.25
CA SER A 81 -18.75 -10.42 -37.21
C SER A 81 -19.06 -11.64 -36.36
N ARG A 82 -18.37 -12.75 -36.63
CA ARG A 82 -18.55 -14.00 -35.90
C ARG A 82 -18.15 -13.88 -34.43
N LEU A 83 -17.06 -13.15 -34.14
CA LEU A 83 -16.66 -12.87 -32.76
C LEU A 83 -17.74 -12.06 -32.04
N ALA A 84 -18.28 -11.00 -32.66
CA ALA A 84 -19.33 -10.20 -32.07
C ALA A 84 -20.58 -11.04 -31.74
N ASP A 85 -21.02 -11.91 -32.66
CA ASP A 85 -22.17 -12.79 -32.44
C ASP A 85 -21.94 -13.74 -31.25
N ARG A 86 -20.77 -14.39 -31.18
CA ARG A 86 -20.38 -15.26 -30.05
C ARG A 86 -20.42 -14.53 -28.71
N LEU A 87 -19.93 -13.29 -28.67
CA LEU A 87 -19.89 -12.48 -27.46
C LEU A 87 -21.29 -12.06 -27.00
N VAL A 88 -22.21 -11.77 -27.93
CA VAL A 88 -23.63 -11.50 -27.62
C VAL A 88 -24.28 -12.72 -26.99
N ASP A 89 -24.07 -13.91 -27.57
CA ASP A 89 -24.61 -15.17 -27.02
C ASP A 89 -24.08 -15.44 -25.60
N LEU A 90 -22.78 -15.24 -25.39
CA LEU A 90 -22.15 -15.35 -24.06
C LEU A 90 -22.69 -14.32 -23.06
N ALA A 91 -23.04 -13.12 -23.51
CA ALA A 91 -23.60 -12.06 -22.68
C ALA A 91 -25.03 -12.38 -22.22
N GLY A 92 -25.86 -12.87 -23.13
CA GLY A 92 -27.27 -13.18 -22.88
C GLY A 92 -27.49 -14.21 -21.77
N GLY A 93 -26.55 -15.14 -21.58
CA GLY A 93 -26.58 -16.15 -20.52
C GLY A 93 -26.18 -15.66 -19.12
N ARG A 94 -25.79 -14.38 -18.95
CA ARG A 94 -25.11 -13.88 -17.73
C ARG A 94 -25.77 -12.64 -17.10
N LEU A 95 -27.01 -12.32 -17.48
CA LEU A 95 -27.74 -11.16 -17.00
C LEU A 95 -28.17 -11.32 -15.51
N ASN A 96 -28.06 -10.25 -14.73
CA ASN A 96 -28.38 -10.10 -13.29
C ASN A 96 -27.35 -10.66 -12.28
N MET A 97 -26.33 -9.86 -11.97
CA MET A 97 -25.38 -10.13 -10.87
C MET A 97 -25.66 -9.26 -9.63
N PRO A 98 -25.51 -9.82 -8.41
CA PRO A 98 -25.63 -9.06 -7.17
C PRO A 98 -24.51 -8.02 -7.07
N GLN A 99 -24.76 -6.96 -6.28
CA GLN A 99 -23.85 -5.82 -6.13
C GLN A 99 -23.17 -5.84 -4.76
N LEU A 100 -21.85 -5.74 -4.75
CA LEU A 100 -21.02 -5.40 -3.60
C LEU A 100 -20.80 -3.89 -3.65
N ARG A 101 -21.73 -3.14 -3.06
CA ARG A 101 -21.87 -1.69 -3.21
C ARG A 101 -21.95 -1.26 -4.67
N ARG A 102 -20.82 -0.89 -5.29
CA ARG A 102 -20.71 -0.41 -6.68
C ARG A 102 -20.10 -1.42 -7.64
N TYR A 103 -19.70 -2.59 -7.16
CA TYR A 103 -19.05 -3.63 -7.94
C TYR A 103 -19.98 -4.84 -8.07
N ALA A 104 -20.22 -5.31 -9.29
CA ALA A 104 -20.92 -6.58 -9.51
C ALA A 104 -20.01 -7.72 -9.03
N TYR A 105 -20.54 -8.67 -8.26
CA TYR A 105 -19.75 -9.80 -7.80
C TYR A 105 -20.38 -11.14 -8.17
N LYS A 106 -19.51 -12.15 -8.29
CA LYS A 106 -19.89 -13.55 -8.40
C LYS A 106 -19.31 -14.30 -7.19
N ARG A 107 -20.10 -15.20 -6.59
CA ARG A 107 -19.61 -16.12 -5.56
C ARG A 107 -19.28 -17.45 -6.21
N LEU A 108 -18.11 -17.98 -5.91
CA LEU A 108 -17.67 -19.32 -6.32
C LEU A 108 -17.56 -20.20 -5.07
N ALA A 109 -18.40 -21.22 -5.01
CA ALA A 109 -18.29 -22.26 -4.00
C ALA A 109 -17.22 -23.26 -4.43
N VAL A 110 -16.28 -23.58 -3.54
CA VAL A 110 -15.17 -24.52 -3.79
C VAL A 110 -15.03 -25.56 -2.69
N GLU A 111 -14.44 -26.69 -2.99
CA GLU A 111 -14.10 -27.79 -2.07
C GLU A 111 -12.59 -27.92 -1.90
N SER A 112 -12.12 -28.65 -0.88
CA SER A 112 -10.68 -28.83 -0.60
C SER A 112 -9.89 -29.60 -1.67
N GLN A 113 -10.58 -30.17 -2.65
CA GLN A 113 -9.96 -30.84 -3.81
C GLN A 113 -9.84 -29.90 -5.02
N ASP A 114 -10.47 -28.72 -4.96
CA ASP A 114 -10.51 -27.80 -6.08
C ASP A 114 -9.19 -27.01 -6.20
N THR A 115 -8.89 -26.58 -7.42
CA THR A 115 -7.79 -25.67 -7.73
C THR A 115 -8.28 -24.49 -8.55
N ILE A 116 -7.93 -23.28 -8.14
CA ILE A 116 -8.21 -22.05 -8.89
C ILE A 116 -6.95 -21.63 -9.62
N ILE A 117 -7.03 -21.51 -10.94
CA ILE A 117 -5.97 -20.97 -11.79
C ILE A 117 -6.35 -19.54 -12.13
N SER A 118 -5.66 -18.56 -11.54
CA SER A 118 -5.87 -17.14 -11.80
C SER A 118 -4.84 -16.63 -12.80
N ILE A 119 -5.32 -16.07 -13.90
CA ILE A 119 -4.56 -15.30 -14.88
C ILE A 119 -4.87 -13.82 -14.59
N GLY A 120 -3.83 -13.05 -14.28
CA GLY A 120 -3.90 -11.61 -14.03
C GLY A 120 -4.21 -10.79 -15.28
N ALA A 121 -3.99 -9.48 -15.19
CA ALA A 121 -4.13 -8.60 -16.34
C ALA A 121 -3.22 -9.04 -17.50
N LEU A 122 -3.79 -9.11 -18.70
CA LEU A 122 -3.11 -9.54 -19.92
C LEU A 122 -2.62 -8.38 -20.78
N GLY A 123 -3.17 -7.17 -20.62
CA GLY A 123 -2.76 -5.98 -21.36
C GLY A 123 -2.78 -6.16 -22.88
N GLY A 124 -3.69 -6.99 -23.40
CA GLY A 124 -3.77 -7.36 -24.82
C GLY A 124 -2.60 -8.19 -25.36
N SER A 125 -1.74 -8.75 -24.51
CA SER A 125 -0.60 -9.58 -24.90
C SER A 125 -1.06 -10.98 -25.32
N LEU A 126 -1.33 -11.14 -26.61
CA LEU A 126 -1.61 -12.44 -27.22
C LEU A 126 -0.48 -13.45 -26.97
N TYR A 127 0.77 -12.99 -27.07
CA TYR A 127 1.94 -13.83 -26.83
C TYR A 127 1.94 -14.45 -25.43
N SER A 128 1.78 -13.63 -24.39
CA SER A 128 1.82 -14.10 -23.01
C SER A 128 0.66 -15.04 -22.71
N PHE A 129 -0.53 -14.73 -23.25
CA PHE A 129 -1.69 -15.58 -23.04
C PHE A 129 -1.51 -16.95 -23.68
N VAL A 130 -0.98 -17.03 -24.91
CA VAL A 130 -0.68 -18.30 -25.57
C VAL A 130 0.37 -19.09 -24.81
N GLN A 131 1.44 -18.45 -24.34
CA GLN A 131 2.48 -19.10 -23.56
C GLN A 131 1.89 -19.75 -22.29
N ILE A 132 0.95 -19.07 -21.62
CA ILE A 132 0.21 -19.60 -20.47
C ILE A 132 -0.67 -20.79 -20.87
N LEU A 133 -1.49 -20.67 -21.92
CA LEU A 133 -2.37 -21.76 -22.38
C LEU A 133 -1.57 -23.01 -22.77
N LEU A 134 -0.40 -22.83 -23.39
CA LEU A 134 0.48 -23.96 -23.72
C LEU A 134 1.05 -24.64 -22.47
N ASP A 135 1.41 -23.89 -21.43
CA ASP A 135 1.83 -24.51 -20.16
C ASP A 135 0.68 -25.28 -19.51
N LEU A 136 -0.54 -24.74 -19.53
CA LEU A 136 -1.74 -25.44 -19.05
C LEU A 136 -2.00 -26.74 -19.83
N LEU A 137 -1.89 -26.69 -21.16
CA LEU A 137 -2.06 -27.84 -22.05
C LEU A 137 -1.00 -28.92 -21.80
N LEU A 138 0.28 -28.54 -21.69
CA LEU A 138 1.37 -29.47 -21.38
C LEU A 138 1.23 -30.13 -20.01
N ARG A 139 0.57 -29.47 -19.07
CA ARG A 139 0.25 -30.00 -17.74
C ARG A 139 -1.03 -30.82 -17.72
N GLY A 140 -1.74 -30.93 -18.84
CA GLY A 140 -3.02 -31.63 -18.94
C GLY A 140 -4.18 -30.93 -18.23
N VAL A 141 -4.04 -29.64 -17.92
CA VAL A 141 -5.12 -28.84 -17.32
C VAL A 141 -6.22 -28.56 -18.34
N ILE A 142 -5.83 -28.28 -19.58
CA ILE A 142 -6.72 -28.14 -20.73
C ILE A 142 -6.31 -29.11 -21.84
N ASP A 143 -7.23 -29.42 -22.75
CA ASP A 143 -6.97 -30.16 -23.99
C ASP A 143 -6.74 -29.23 -25.19
N GLU A 144 -6.55 -29.81 -26.38
CA GLU A 144 -6.29 -29.08 -27.63
C GLU A 144 -7.50 -28.22 -28.06
N GLU A 145 -8.70 -28.58 -27.62
CA GLU A 145 -9.94 -27.84 -27.80
C GLU A 145 -10.17 -26.76 -26.73
N LEU A 146 -9.20 -26.51 -25.84
CA LEU A 146 -9.27 -25.57 -24.72
C LEU A 146 -10.31 -25.95 -23.65
N LYS A 147 -10.75 -27.20 -23.61
CA LYS A 147 -11.63 -27.71 -22.55
C LYS A 147 -10.79 -28.08 -21.33
N ILE A 148 -11.25 -27.69 -20.15
CA ILE A 148 -10.63 -28.03 -18.87
C ILE A 148 -10.86 -29.52 -18.61
N CYS A 149 -9.76 -30.26 -18.44
CA CYS A 149 -9.76 -31.72 -18.33
C CYS A 149 -10.27 -32.23 -16.97
N ASP A 150 -10.03 -31.45 -15.90
CA ASP A 150 -10.37 -31.79 -14.53
C ASP A 150 -11.57 -30.96 -14.04
N THR A 151 -12.62 -31.63 -13.56
CA THR A 151 -13.83 -31.00 -13.02
C THR A 151 -13.58 -30.19 -11.75
N HIS A 152 -12.46 -30.42 -11.06
CA HIS A 152 -12.04 -29.70 -9.85
C HIS A 152 -11.16 -28.49 -10.14
N THR A 153 -10.96 -28.13 -11.41
CA THR A 153 -10.18 -26.95 -11.78
C THR A 153 -11.06 -25.81 -12.27
N PHE A 154 -10.84 -24.61 -11.75
CA PHE A 154 -11.49 -23.37 -12.18
C PHE A 154 -10.48 -22.41 -12.78
N LEU A 155 -10.75 -21.88 -13.96
CA LEU A 155 -9.92 -20.89 -14.62
C LEU A 155 -10.53 -19.49 -14.44
N VAL A 156 -9.76 -18.55 -13.89
CA VAL A 156 -10.17 -17.17 -13.65
C VAL A 156 -9.27 -16.23 -14.43
N ILE A 157 -9.83 -15.36 -15.26
CA ILE A 157 -9.10 -14.33 -16.01
C ILE A 157 -9.48 -12.96 -15.46
N ASN A 158 -8.49 -12.13 -15.10
CA ASN A 158 -8.65 -10.95 -14.24
C ASN A 158 -8.49 -9.58 -14.92
N GLY A 159 -9.33 -9.31 -15.91
CA GLY A 159 -9.55 -7.98 -16.50
C GLY A 159 -8.40 -7.39 -17.32
N ASP A 160 -8.64 -6.23 -17.94
CA ASP A 160 -7.71 -5.48 -18.79
C ASP A 160 -7.13 -6.37 -19.91
N TYR A 161 -8.05 -6.97 -20.67
CA TYR A 161 -7.72 -7.78 -21.84
C TYR A 161 -7.43 -6.92 -23.05
N SER A 162 -8.00 -5.71 -23.09
CA SER A 162 -7.80 -4.75 -24.17
C SER A 162 -6.51 -3.95 -24.01
N SER A 163 -5.98 -3.47 -25.14
CA SER A 163 -4.81 -2.61 -25.17
C SER A 163 -4.86 -1.67 -26.37
N PRO A 164 -3.94 -0.70 -26.47
CA PRO A 164 -3.73 0.09 -27.67
C PRO A 164 -3.29 -0.72 -28.90
N SER A 165 -3.14 -2.04 -28.81
CA SER A 165 -2.77 -2.89 -29.95
C SER A 165 -3.94 -3.75 -30.41
N PRO A 166 -4.26 -3.85 -31.71
CA PRO A 166 -5.41 -4.64 -32.19
C PRO A 166 -5.30 -6.16 -31.91
N PHE A 167 -4.15 -6.66 -31.45
CA PHE A 167 -3.99 -8.06 -31.05
C PHE A 167 -4.93 -8.49 -29.91
N TRP A 168 -5.50 -7.56 -29.15
CA TRP A 168 -6.44 -7.89 -28.08
C TRP A 168 -7.74 -8.53 -28.58
N PHE A 169 -8.12 -8.36 -29.85
CA PHE A 169 -9.25 -9.09 -30.44
C PHE A 169 -9.01 -10.60 -30.55
N PHE A 170 -7.76 -11.02 -30.76
CA PHE A 170 -7.37 -12.43 -30.76
C PHE A 170 -7.38 -13.00 -29.35
N VAL A 171 -6.96 -12.19 -28.35
CA VAL A 171 -7.10 -12.55 -26.93
C VAL A 171 -8.58 -12.75 -26.60
N LEU A 172 -9.45 -11.85 -27.05
CA LEU A 172 -10.89 -11.94 -26.80
C LEU A 172 -11.53 -13.17 -27.48
N ASP A 173 -11.10 -13.51 -28.70
CA ASP A 173 -11.56 -14.71 -29.40
C ASP A 173 -11.19 -16.01 -28.66
N LEU A 174 -9.96 -16.08 -28.11
CA LEU A 174 -9.53 -17.18 -27.25
C LEU A 174 -10.32 -17.24 -25.93
N ILE A 175 -10.58 -16.08 -25.31
CA ILE A 175 -11.41 -16.00 -24.10
C ILE A 175 -12.83 -16.50 -24.40
N ALA A 176 -13.42 -16.12 -25.53
CA ALA A 176 -14.73 -16.60 -25.95
C ALA A 176 -14.73 -18.12 -26.11
N SER A 177 -13.71 -18.69 -26.76
CA SER A 177 -13.56 -20.14 -26.92
C SER A 177 -13.47 -20.86 -25.56
N LEU A 178 -12.65 -20.35 -24.64
CA LEU A 178 -12.55 -20.90 -23.28
C LEU A 178 -13.89 -20.86 -22.54
N LEU A 179 -14.66 -19.77 -22.67
CA LEU A 179 -15.96 -19.63 -22.03
C LEU A 179 -17.01 -20.59 -22.62
N GLU A 180 -17.02 -20.79 -23.93
CA GLU A 180 -17.93 -21.70 -24.63
C GLU A 180 -17.67 -23.16 -24.27
N GLN A 181 -16.40 -23.57 -24.22
CA GLN A 181 -16.02 -24.93 -23.88
C GLN A 181 -16.17 -25.22 -22.37
N ASN A 182 -16.11 -24.18 -21.52
CA ASN A 182 -16.06 -24.31 -20.06
C ASN A 182 -17.04 -23.36 -19.33
N PRO A 183 -18.36 -23.43 -19.58
CA PRO A 183 -19.32 -22.44 -19.09
C PRO A 183 -19.43 -22.38 -17.55
N LEU A 184 -19.07 -23.46 -16.85
CA LEU A 184 -19.11 -23.54 -15.38
C LEU A 184 -17.75 -23.24 -14.73
N GLN A 185 -16.65 -23.59 -15.40
CA GLN A 185 -15.30 -23.58 -14.82
C GLN A 185 -14.47 -22.36 -15.22
N CYS A 186 -14.77 -21.71 -16.36
CA CYS A 186 -14.09 -20.50 -16.79
C CYS A 186 -14.85 -19.24 -16.37
N ILE A 187 -14.18 -18.34 -15.66
CA ILE A 187 -14.71 -17.11 -15.09
C ILE A 187 -13.85 -15.94 -15.56
N VAL A 188 -14.49 -14.91 -16.08
CA VAL A 188 -13.80 -13.74 -16.66
C VAL A 188 -14.30 -12.51 -15.92
N LEU A 189 -13.38 -11.73 -15.34
CA LEU A 189 -13.70 -10.52 -14.59
C LEU A 189 -13.53 -9.28 -15.48
N ARG A 190 -14.14 -8.15 -15.13
CA ARG A 190 -13.86 -6.87 -15.79
C ARG A 190 -12.60 -6.23 -15.25
N GLY A 191 -11.79 -5.66 -16.13
CA GLY A 191 -10.80 -4.66 -15.77
C GLY A 191 -11.32 -3.25 -15.98
N ARG A 192 -10.41 -2.27 -15.86
CA ARG A 192 -10.72 -0.85 -16.08
C ARG A 192 -11.12 -0.59 -17.51
N ALA A 193 -10.39 -1.18 -18.46
CA ALA A 193 -10.58 -0.89 -19.86
C ALA A 193 -11.97 -1.36 -20.33
N GLU A 194 -12.43 -2.52 -19.83
CA GLU A 194 -13.76 -3.05 -20.12
C GLU A 194 -14.84 -2.28 -19.35
N ARG A 195 -14.65 -2.00 -18.06
CA ARG A 195 -15.65 -1.34 -17.20
C ARG A 195 -15.93 0.10 -17.60
N PHE A 196 -14.91 0.85 -17.99
CA PHE A 196 -15.03 2.27 -18.33
C PHE A 196 -14.97 2.51 -19.84
N SER A 197 -15.04 1.45 -20.64
CA SER A 197 -15.01 1.51 -22.11
C SER A 197 -13.80 2.27 -22.68
N TYR A 198 -12.66 2.27 -21.98
CA TYR A 198 -11.46 3.00 -22.41
C TYR A 198 -10.93 2.52 -23.77
N TRP A 199 -11.16 1.24 -24.10
CA TRP A 199 -10.81 0.66 -25.40
C TRP A 199 -11.46 1.40 -26.58
N GLN A 200 -12.64 2.02 -26.38
CA GLN A 200 -13.31 2.80 -27.41
C GLN A 200 -12.57 4.10 -27.73
N GLY A 201 -11.75 4.62 -26.80
CA GLY A 201 -10.95 5.82 -27.00
C GLY A 201 -9.65 5.59 -27.78
N VAL A 202 -9.35 4.34 -28.15
CA VAL A 202 -8.08 3.96 -28.78
C VAL A 202 -8.19 4.01 -30.30
N ASP A 203 -7.40 4.86 -30.96
CA ASP A 203 -7.42 5.04 -32.41
C ASP A 203 -7.09 3.77 -33.21
N THR A 204 -6.06 3.02 -32.80
CA THR A 204 -5.66 1.76 -33.46
C THR A 204 -6.79 0.73 -33.45
N THR A 205 -7.54 0.64 -32.34
CA THR A 205 -8.72 -0.22 -32.22
C THR A 205 -9.81 0.23 -33.18
N ARG A 206 -10.12 1.53 -33.24
CA ARG A 206 -11.13 2.07 -34.16
C ARG A 206 -10.76 1.84 -35.62
N VAL A 207 -9.49 2.07 -35.98
CA VAL A 207 -8.98 1.87 -37.34
C VAL A 207 -9.06 0.39 -37.73
N PHE A 208 -8.62 -0.51 -36.85
CA PHE A 208 -8.73 -1.94 -37.08
C PHE A 208 -10.18 -2.38 -37.29
N LEU A 209 -11.09 -1.99 -36.41
CA LEU A 209 -12.52 -2.30 -36.55
C LEU A 209 -13.08 -1.76 -37.88
N LYS A 210 -12.77 -0.52 -38.27
CA LYS A 210 -13.24 0.05 -39.54
C LYS A 210 -12.68 -0.65 -40.77
N GLN A 211 -11.42 -1.09 -40.72
CA GLN A 211 -10.76 -1.75 -41.84
C GLN A 211 -11.26 -3.18 -42.05
N PHE A 212 -11.57 -3.90 -40.98
CA PHE A 212 -11.92 -5.33 -41.02
C PHE A 212 -13.41 -5.61 -40.75
N SER A 213 -14.22 -4.57 -40.54
CA SER A 213 -15.68 -4.67 -40.40
C SER A 213 -16.37 -4.87 -41.75
N LEU A 214 -17.41 -5.71 -41.76
CA LEU A 214 -18.37 -5.85 -42.86
C LEU A 214 -19.56 -4.88 -42.74
N ARG A 215 -19.69 -4.14 -41.62
CA ARG A 215 -20.74 -3.14 -41.39
C ARG A 215 -20.45 -1.84 -42.14
N SER A 216 -21.52 -1.21 -42.61
CA SER A 216 -21.53 0.04 -43.38
C SER A 216 -20.68 1.15 -42.75
N ALA A 217 -20.04 1.99 -43.57
CA ALA A 217 -19.18 3.11 -43.18
C ALA A 217 -19.84 4.21 -42.29
N GLY A 218 -21.06 4.00 -41.78
CA GLY A 218 -21.82 4.93 -40.95
C GLY A 218 -21.70 4.70 -39.45
N GLU A 219 -21.19 3.57 -38.97
CA GLU A 219 -20.92 3.36 -37.54
C GLU A 219 -19.63 4.08 -37.11
N GLU A 220 -19.70 4.85 -36.01
CA GLU A 220 -18.52 5.57 -35.50
C GLU A 220 -17.45 4.60 -35.00
N ILE A 221 -17.88 3.52 -34.31
CA ILE A 221 -17.04 2.43 -33.80
C ILE A 221 -17.78 1.10 -34.06
N PRO A 222 -17.38 0.32 -35.08
CA PRO A 222 -18.05 -0.93 -35.41
C PRO A 222 -18.07 -1.94 -34.25
N TYR A 223 -19.19 -2.65 -34.08
CA TYR A 223 -19.39 -3.70 -33.05
C TYR A 223 -19.32 -3.25 -31.59
N ALA A 224 -19.41 -1.94 -31.32
CA ALA A 224 -19.21 -1.45 -29.97
C ALA A 224 -20.32 -1.86 -29.00
N GLU A 225 -21.56 -1.93 -29.47
CA GLU A 225 -22.70 -2.34 -28.65
C GLU A 225 -22.54 -3.78 -28.15
N GLU A 226 -22.13 -4.69 -29.04
CA GLU A 226 -21.93 -6.12 -28.76
C GLU A 226 -20.79 -6.34 -27.77
N LEU A 227 -19.65 -5.68 -27.98
CA LEU A 227 -18.50 -5.74 -27.07
C LEU A 227 -18.87 -5.22 -25.68
N ASN A 228 -19.56 -4.08 -25.60
CA ASN A 228 -19.98 -3.52 -24.31
C ASN A 228 -21.05 -4.40 -23.64
N ALA A 229 -21.98 -4.99 -24.39
CA ALA A 229 -22.98 -5.91 -23.84
C ALA A 229 -22.31 -7.11 -23.18
N PHE A 230 -21.32 -7.71 -23.85
CA PHE A 230 -20.49 -8.76 -23.27
C PHE A 230 -19.76 -8.29 -22.02
N PHE A 231 -19.01 -7.19 -22.08
CA PHE A 231 -18.28 -6.71 -20.91
C PHE A 231 -19.20 -6.41 -19.73
N ASN A 232 -20.35 -5.78 -19.96
CA ASN A 232 -21.33 -5.46 -18.92
C ASN A 232 -21.97 -6.70 -18.27
N SER A 233 -21.89 -7.86 -18.92
CA SER A 233 -22.33 -9.14 -18.37
C SER A 233 -21.31 -9.80 -17.43
N LEU A 234 -20.08 -9.28 -17.34
CA LEU A 234 -19.00 -9.85 -16.52
C LEU A 234 -18.98 -9.27 -15.09
N PRO A 235 -18.63 -10.07 -14.07
CA PRO A 235 -18.44 -9.58 -12.71
C PRO A 235 -17.18 -8.73 -12.58
N ASP A 236 -17.14 -7.87 -11.57
CA ASP A 236 -15.96 -7.09 -11.18
C ASP A 236 -15.13 -7.79 -10.09
N VAL A 237 -15.80 -8.59 -9.27
CA VAL A 237 -15.23 -9.26 -8.09
C VAL A 237 -15.67 -10.72 -8.05
N LEU A 238 -14.72 -11.61 -7.77
CA LEU A 238 -14.97 -13.01 -7.45
C LEU A 238 -14.73 -13.24 -5.96
N LEU A 239 -15.76 -13.69 -5.27
CA LEU A 239 -15.68 -14.13 -3.87
C LEU A 239 -15.62 -15.65 -3.85
N VAL A 240 -14.48 -16.20 -3.47
CA VAL A 240 -14.25 -17.65 -3.38
C VAL A 240 -14.42 -18.09 -1.93
N GLN A 241 -15.24 -19.10 -1.70
CA GLN A 241 -15.55 -19.58 -0.36
C GLN A 241 -15.86 -21.07 -0.36
N GLN A 242 -15.47 -21.78 0.70
CA GLN A 242 -15.91 -23.15 0.89
C GLN A 242 -17.30 -23.20 1.52
N PRO A 243 -18.18 -24.15 1.11
CA PRO A 243 -19.49 -24.32 1.74
C PRO A 243 -19.39 -24.43 3.26
N ASN A 244 -20.26 -23.72 3.98
CA ASN A 244 -20.34 -23.69 5.45
C ASN A 244 -19.12 -23.08 6.18
N LYS A 245 -18.14 -22.52 5.46
CA LYS A 245 -17.04 -21.75 6.04
C LYS A 245 -17.28 -20.27 5.84
N LYS A 246 -16.78 -19.46 6.77
CA LYS A 246 -16.93 -18.01 6.69
C LYS A 246 -15.78 -17.37 5.92
N GLU A 247 -14.65 -18.06 5.84
CA GLU A 247 -13.43 -17.58 5.22
C GLU A 247 -13.59 -17.40 3.72
N GLU A 248 -13.01 -16.33 3.17
CA GLU A 248 -13.12 -15.97 1.77
C GLU A 248 -11.77 -15.55 1.17
N ILE A 249 -11.59 -15.84 -0.12
CA ILE A 249 -10.55 -15.27 -0.98
C ILE A 249 -11.25 -14.32 -1.95
N ILE A 250 -10.64 -13.16 -2.17
CA ILE A 250 -11.12 -12.20 -3.16
C ILE A 250 -10.20 -12.22 -4.37
N ILE A 251 -10.76 -12.31 -5.57
CA ILE A 251 -10.06 -12.03 -6.82
C ILE A 251 -10.79 -10.88 -7.49
N SER A 252 -10.09 -9.78 -7.76
CA SER A 252 -10.67 -8.64 -8.47
C SER A 252 -9.60 -7.95 -9.30
N HIS A 253 -10.01 -7.24 -10.34
CA HIS A 253 -9.08 -6.36 -11.03
C HIS A 253 -8.92 -5.08 -10.20
N HIS A 254 -10.04 -4.53 -9.72
CA HIS A 254 -10.12 -3.22 -9.09
C HIS A 254 -9.68 -3.20 -7.63
N VAL A 255 -9.15 -2.03 -7.22
CA VAL A 255 -8.89 -1.71 -5.81
C VAL A 255 -10.20 -1.57 -5.03
N LEU A 256 -10.42 -2.44 -4.06
CA LEU A 256 -11.60 -2.43 -3.18
C LEU A 256 -11.45 -1.43 -2.02
N PRO A 257 -12.54 -0.76 -1.60
CA PRO A 257 -12.50 0.12 -0.45
C PRO A 257 -12.35 -0.68 0.85
N GLN A 258 -11.75 -0.07 1.89
CA GLN A 258 -11.56 -0.70 3.22
C GLN A 258 -12.84 -1.34 3.76
N ALA A 259 -14.00 -0.72 3.56
CA ALA A 259 -15.25 -1.21 4.12
C ALA A 259 -15.79 -2.49 3.47
N ASP A 260 -15.19 -2.94 2.36
CA ASP A 260 -15.44 -4.25 1.74
C ASP A 260 -14.38 -5.29 2.16
N LEU A 261 -13.33 -4.87 2.88
CA LEU A 261 -12.21 -5.71 3.34
C LEU A 261 -12.11 -5.84 4.86
N ALA A 262 -12.75 -4.95 5.62
CA ALA A 262 -12.70 -4.86 7.07
C ALA A 262 -13.50 -5.98 7.76
N HIS A 263 -13.10 -7.23 7.52
CA HIS A 263 -13.66 -8.42 8.13
C HIS A 263 -12.55 -9.49 8.34
N PRO A 264 -12.45 -10.16 9.51
CA PRO A 264 -11.39 -11.15 9.80
C PRO A 264 -11.36 -12.36 8.84
N TYR A 265 -12.52 -12.76 8.34
CA TYR A 265 -12.70 -13.92 7.47
C TYR A 265 -12.17 -13.75 6.03
N ILE A 266 -11.82 -12.54 5.58
CA ILE A 266 -11.20 -12.39 4.26
C ILE A 266 -9.71 -12.64 4.41
N CYS A 267 -9.20 -13.76 3.92
CA CYS A 267 -7.81 -14.17 4.16
C CYS A 267 -6.83 -13.53 3.18
N SER A 268 -7.20 -13.51 1.90
CA SER A 268 -6.31 -13.09 0.81
C SER A 268 -7.09 -12.36 -0.27
N TRP A 269 -6.44 -11.39 -0.90
CA TRP A 269 -6.99 -10.63 -2.02
C TRP A 269 -5.98 -10.53 -3.16
N ILE A 270 -6.31 -11.13 -4.30
CA ILE A 270 -5.52 -11.10 -5.53
C ILE A 270 -6.08 -9.99 -6.42
N SER A 271 -5.23 -8.99 -6.69
CA SER A 271 -5.55 -7.79 -7.46
C SER A 271 -4.67 -7.67 -8.70
N SER A 272 -5.20 -7.06 -9.77
CA SER A 272 -4.41 -6.69 -10.97
C SER A 272 -4.30 -5.17 -11.16
N GLU A 273 -4.69 -4.36 -10.16
CA GLU A 273 -4.58 -2.89 -10.17
C GLU A 273 -4.03 -2.34 -8.83
N GLY A 274 -3.19 -1.28 -8.90
CA GLY A 274 -2.82 -0.40 -7.77
C GLY A 274 -1.41 0.20 -7.82
N ALA A 275 -1.21 1.38 -7.21
CA ALA A 275 0.06 2.15 -7.31
C ALA A 275 1.27 1.49 -6.62
N VAL A 276 1.06 0.65 -5.61
CA VAL A 276 2.14 -0.04 -4.86
C VAL A 276 2.73 -1.22 -5.67
N PHE A 277 2.03 -1.70 -6.69
CA PHE A 277 2.40 -2.91 -7.42
C PHE A 277 3.55 -2.73 -8.41
N ALA A 278 3.69 -1.53 -8.99
CA ALA A 278 4.64 -1.29 -10.08
C ALA A 278 6.13 -1.47 -9.69
N GLY A 279 6.47 -1.34 -8.40
CA GLY A 279 7.82 -1.64 -7.90
C GLY A 279 8.03 -3.05 -7.36
N ARG A 280 6.98 -3.68 -6.79
CA ARG A 280 7.09 -4.96 -6.04
C ARG A 280 6.78 -6.21 -6.85
N CYS A 281 6.00 -6.07 -7.91
CA CYS A 281 5.58 -7.18 -8.76
C CYS A 281 6.40 -7.25 -10.05
N ALA A 282 7.70 -6.90 -10.00
CA ALA A 282 8.58 -6.85 -11.17
C ALA A 282 8.62 -8.18 -11.96
N GLN A 283 8.30 -9.31 -11.31
CA GLN A 283 8.23 -10.64 -11.92
C GLN A 283 6.79 -11.13 -12.20
N GLY A 284 5.79 -10.24 -12.10
CA GLY A 284 4.39 -10.51 -12.39
C GLY A 284 3.53 -10.93 -11.19
N PHE A 285 4.11 -11.45 -10.10
CA PHE A 285 3.37 -11.74 -8.87
C PHE A 285 4.14 -11.31 -7.63
N GLY A 286 3.45 -10.74 -6.64
CA GLY A 286 4.09 -10.31 -5.40
C GLY A 286 3.13 -9.81 -4.33
N PHE A 287 3.57 -9.90 -3.08
CA PHE A 287 2.86 -9.32 -1.95
C PHE A 287 2.98 -7.80 -1.96
N SER A 288 1.88 -7.09 -1.70
CA SER A 288 1.86 -5.63 -1.63
C SER A 288 1.97 -5.13 -0.20
N ARG A 289 0.88 -5.27 0.56
CA ARG A 289 0.74 -4.95 1.99
C ARG A 289 -0.54 -5.60 2.53
N PHE A 290 -0.72 -5.61 3.85
CA PHE A 290 -2.04 -5.94 4.39
C PHE A 290 -3.01 -4.77 4.18
N ARG A 291 -4.28 -5.08 3.90
CA ARG A 291 -5.40 -4.14 3.90
C ARG A 291 -6.41 -4.64 4.91
N CYS A 292 -6.55 -3.97 6.04
CA CYS A 292 -7.55 -4.37 7.03
C CYS A 292 -7.37 -5.85 7.50
N GLY A 293 -6.13 -6.32 7.55
CA GLY A 293 -5.79 -7.72 7.81
C GLY A 293 -5.72 -8.61 6.57
N VAL A 294 -6.28 -8.21 5.43
CA VAL A 294 -6.30 -8.99 4.20
C VAL A 294 -4.94 -8.91 3.51
N ALA A 295 -4.32 -10.05 3.23
CA ALA A 295 -3.06 -10.09 2.48
C ALA A 295 -3.33 -9.74 1.01
N GLN A 296 -2.88 -8.56 0.57
CA GLN A 296 -3.07 -8.10 -0.80
C GLN A 296 -1.90 -8.55 -1.68
N TRP A 297 -2.22 -9.27 -2.75
CA TRP A 297 -1.27 -9.77 -3.75
C TRP A 297 -1.55 -9.13 -5.11
N GLY A 298 -0.49 -8.77 -5.82
CA GLY A 298 -0.56 -8.28 -7.19
C GLY A 298 -0.31 -9.42 -8.16
N LEU A 299 -1.11 -9.53 -9.21
CA LEU A 299 -0.94 -10.51 -10.28
C LEU A 299 -1.08 -9.83 -11.66
N PHE A 300 0.02 -9.84 -12.41
CA PHE A 300 0.14 -9.38 -13.80
C PHE A 300 0.67 -10.54 -14.63
N SER A 301 -0.15 -11.01 -15.57
CA SER A 301 0.18 -12.16 -16.41
C SER A 301 0.93 -11.77 -17.68
N ALA A 302 1.07 -10.46 -17.92
CA ALA A 302 1.74 -9.88 -19.07
C ALA A 302 2.31 -8.49 -18.72
N PRO A 303 3.21 -7.93 -19.55
CA PRO A 303 3.59 -6.53 -19.48
C PRO A 303 2.39 -5.61 -19.75
N ASP A 304 2.33 -4.49 -19.05
CA ASP A 304 1.39 -3.41 -19.35
C ASP A 304 2.14 -2.06 -19.47
N PHE A 305 1.44 -0.98 -19.81
CA PHE A 305 2.06 0.35 -20.00
C PHE A 305 2.65 0.96 -18.72
N VAL A 306 2.26 0.43 -17.56
CA VAL A 306 2.62 0.95 -16.23
C VAL A 306 3.70 0.09 -15.57
N ASN A 307 3.76 -1.21 -15.91
CA ASN A 307 4.59 -2.23 -15.29
C ASN A 307 5.54 -2.83 -16.34
N SER A 308 6.85 -2.69 -16.09
CA SER A 308 7.91 -3.31 -16.89
C SER A 308 8.03 -4.83 -16.67
N ASN A 309 6.92 -5.54 -16.44
CA ASN A 309 6.93 -6.98 -16.23
C ASN A 309 7.36 -7.68 -17.53
N GLU A 310 8.51 -8.34 -17.52
CA GLU A 310 9.02 -9.11 -18.67
C GLU A 310 8.59 -10.59 -18.61
N MET A 311 7.70 -10.96 -17.69
CA MET A 311 7.25 -12.33 -17.48
C MET A 311 5.83 -12.58 -17.96
N SER A 312 5.62 -13.76 -18.53
CA SER A 312 4.29 -14.37 -18.67
C SER A 312 4.08 -15.31 -17.48
N GLY A 313 2.95 -15.21 -16.78
CA GLY A 313 2.73 -16.05 -15.59
C GLY A 313 1.29 -16.13 -15.12
N TYR A 314 0.99 -17.09 -14.24
CA TYR A 314 -0.31 -17.30 -13.64
C TYR A 314 -0.17 -17.87 -12.22
N LEU A 315 -1.21 -17.73 -11.40
CA LEU A 315 -1.23 -18.22 -10.02
C LEU A 315 -2.19 -19.42 -9.92
N ALA A 316 -1.68 -20.58 -9.53
CA ALA A 316 -2.53 -21.72 -9.14
C ALA A 316 -2.73 -21.73 -7.61
N ILE A 317 -3.97 -21.92 -7.17
CA ILE A 317 -4.40 -21.86 -5.78
C ILE A 317 -5.13 -23.17 -5.47
N PRO A 318 -4.40 -24.23 -5.05
CA PRO A 318 -5.04 -25.41 -4.49
C PRO A 318 -5.79 -25.01 -3.20
N ILE A 319 -7.08 -25.32 -3.16
CA ILE A 319 -7.93 -25.03 -2.00
C ILE A 319 -7.56 -26.01 -0.88
N GLN A 320 -7.40 -25.50 0.33
CA GLN A 320 -7.09 -26.32 1.51
C GLN A 320 -8.29 -26.41 2.44
N ASP A 321 -8.21 -27.30 3.42
CA ASP A 321 -9.21 -27.40 4.50
C ASP A 321 -9.29 -26.13 5.35
N LYS A 322 -8.25 -25.30 5.36
CA LYS A 322 -8.29 -24.00 6.01
C LYS A 322 -7.81 -22.96 5.03
N ILE A 323 -8.71 -22.04 4.64
CA ILE A 323 -8.40 -20.94 3.72
C ILE A 323 -7.32 -20.01 4.32
N GLU A 324 -7.16 -19.96 5.64
CA GLU A 324 -6.04 -19.24 6.26
C GLU A 324 -4.66 -19.87 5.95
N GLN A 325 -4.59 -21.15 5.57
CA GLN A 325 -3.34 -21.89 5.30
C GLN A 325 -3.00 -22.00 3.80
N LEU A 326 -3.67 -21.19 2.96
CA LEU A 326 -3.53 -21.24 1.50
C LEU A 326 -2.09 -21.12 1.01
N ILE A 327 -1.77 -22.02 0.08
CA ILE A 327 -0.55 -21.99 -0.71
C ILE A 327 -0.90 -21.53 -2.11
N GLY A 328 -0.31 -20.42 -2.53
CA GLY A 328 -0.34 -19.95 -3.91
C GLY A 328 0.90 -20.41 -4.64
N VAL A 329 0.71 -21.00 -5.82
CA VAL A 329 1.77 -21.52 -6.68
C VAL A 329 1.86 -20.63 -7.92
N TYR A 330 2.79 -19.67 -7.89
CA TYR A 330 3.02 -18.77 -9.00
C TYR A 330 3.93 -19.43 -10.03
N ARG A 331 3.47 -19.51 -11.27
CA ARG A 331 4.21 -20.08 -12.39
C ARG A 331 4.49 -19.03 -13.42
N TYR A 332 5.72 -18.96 -13.90
CA TYR A 332 6.14 -17.91 -14.81
C TYR A 332 7.28 -18.31 -15.73
N ALA A 333 7.36 -17.65 -16.88
CA ALA A 333 8.47 -17.76 -17.84
C ALA A 333 8.79 -16.39 -18.43
N PRO A 334 10.04 -16.14 -18.85
CA PRO A 334 10.38 -14.94 -19.62
C PRO A 334 9.51 -14.86 -20.88
N ARG A 335 9.01 -13.66 -21.15
CA ARG A 335 8.14 -13.40 -22.32
C ARG A 335 8.88 -13.60 -23.63
N ASP A 336 10.18 -13.33 -23.73
CA ASP A 336 10.92 -13.52 -24.97
C ASP A 336 11.33 -14.98 -25.22
N ALA A 337 11.12 -15.87 -24.25
CA ALA A 337 11.55 -17.24 -24.26
C ALA A 337 10.37 -18.21 -24.43
N PHE A 338 9.76 -18.21 -25.61
CA PHE A 338 8.77 -19.23 -25.98
C PHE A 338 9.38 -20.62 -25.82
N GLY A 339 8.57 -21.59 -25.39
CA GLY A 339 9.06 -22.95 -25.29
C GLY A 339 9.80 -23.30 -23.99
N VAL A 340 10.13 -22.31 -23.15
CA VAL A 340 10.78 -22.55 -21.84
C VAL A 340 9.75 -23.05 -20.81
N PRO A 341 10.05 -24.11 -20.04
CA PRO A 341 9.20 -24.56 -18.94
C PRO A 341 9.00 -23.45 -17.89
N PHE A 342 7.80 -23.31 -17.37
CA PHE A 342 7.51 -22.31 -16.35
C PHE A 342 8.24 -22.67 -15.05
N ALA A 343 8.97 -21.69 -14.51
CA ALA A 343 9.50 -21.76 -13.15
C ALA A 343 8.34 -21.66 -12.15
N GLU A 344 8.55 -22.16 -10.93
CA GLU A 344 7.53 -22.18 -9.88
C GLU A 344 8.05 -21.52 -8.59
N ARG A 345 7.20 -20.71 -7.96
CA ARG A 345 7.38 -20.18 -6.60
C ARG A 345 6.12 -20.38 -5.79
N ARG A 346 6.27 -20.59 -4.49
CA ARG A 346 5.16 -20.92 -3.58
C ARG A 346 5.06 -19.85 -2.48
N TYR A 347 3.83 -19.49 -2.12
CA TYR A 347 3.56 -18.37 -1.22
C TYR A 347 2.46 -18.70 -0.22
N ALA A 348 2.60 -18.22 1.01
CA ALA A 348 1.55 -18.26 2.04
C ALA A 348 0.56 -17.11 1.80
N LEU A 349 -0.51 -17.35 1.06
CA LEU A 349 -1.39 -16.29 0.53
C LEU A 349 -2.11 -15.48 1.60
N SER A 350 -2.25 -16.01 2.82
CA SER A 350 -2.90 -15.31 3.94
C SER A 350 -1.95 -14.48 4.79
N TYR A 351 -0.63 -14.67 4.64
CA TYR A 351 0.39 -14.13 5.56
C TYR A 351 1.52 -13.36 4.87
N GLY A 352 1.54 -13.31 3.53
CA GLY A 352 2.38 -12.37 2.80
C GLY A 352 3.85 -12.75 2.63
N PHE A 353 4.21 -14.04 2.74
CA PHE A 353 5.59 -14.50 2.65
C PHE A 353 5.78 -15.68 1.67
N GLU A 354 7.03 -15.88 1.23
CA GLU A 354 7.42 -16.95 0.30
C GLU A 354 7.79 -18.24 1.06
N LEU A 355 7.31 -19.37 0.55
CA LEU A 355 7.59 -20.70 1.06
C LEU A 355 8.86 -21.23 0.39
N ARG A 356 10.01 -21.03 1.03
CA ARG A 356 11.34 -21.35 0.48
C ARG A 356 11.80 -22.76 0.86
N THR A 357 11.25 -23.30 1.94
CA THR A 357 11.64 -24.59 2.51
C THR A 357 10.42 -25.42 2.94
N LEU A 358 10.60 -26.73 3.10
CA LEU A 358 9.57 -27.60 3.68
C LEU A 358 9.17 -27.19 5.11
N ALA A 359 10.09 -26.54 5.85
CA ALA A 359 9.81 -26.02 7.18
C ALA A 359 8.83 -24.83 7.14
N ASP A 360 8.87 -24.01 6.08
CA ASP A 360 7.92 -22.91 5.90
C ASP A 360 6.51 -23.45 5.64
N GLU A 361 6.38 -24.51 4.83
CA GLU A 361 5.09 -25.18 4.62
C GLU A 361 4.55 -25.80 5.91
N ALA A 362 5.38 -26.52 6.67
CA ALA A 362 4.98 -27.09 7.95
C ALA A 362 4.54 -26.01 8.97
N ARG A 363 5.22 -24.85 8.96
CA ARG A 363 4.83 -23.68 9.78
C ARG A 363 3.47 -23.15 9.37
N LEU A 364 3.19 -23.02 8.06
CA LEU A 364 1.89 -22.60 7.57
C LEU A 364 0.77 -23.58 7.97
N GLN A 365 1.02 -24.88 7.89
CA GLN A 365 0.04 -25.92 8.26
C GLN A 365 -0.28 -25.94 9.76
N SER A 366 0.66 -25.50 10.61
CA SER A 366 0.50 -25.41 12.06
C SER A 366 0.23 -23.98 12.56
N ALA A 367 -0.05 -23.05 11.64
CA ALA A 367 -0.17 -21.64 11.93
C ALA A 367 -1.27 -21.32 12.95
N GLN A 368 -0.94 -20.43 13.88
CA GLN A 368 -1.88 -19.76 14.76
C GLN A 368 -1.99 -18.30 14.29
N PRO A 369 -3.10 -17.91 13.65
CA PRO A 369 -3.26 -16.54 13.16
C PRO A 369 -3.33 -15.56 14.33
N GLU A 370 -2.55 -14.47 14.25
CA GLU A 370 -2.60 -13.37 15.21
C GLU A 370 -2.89 -12.05 14.48
N PHE A 371 -4.00 -11.41 14.85
CA PHE A 371 -4.39 -10.11 14.30
C PHE A 371 -3.73 -8.99 15.10
N VAL A 372 -2.78 -8.29 14.47
CA VAL A 372 -2.12 -7.13 15.07
C VAL A 372 -2.89 -5.88 14.66
N CYS A 373 -3.75 -5.39 15.55
CA CYS A 373 -4.67 -4.30 15.26
C CYS A 373 -4.09 -2.91 15.59
N SER A 374 -4.44 -1.91 14.76
CA SER A 374 -4.13 -0.50 14.99
C SER A 374 -5.17 0.43 14.37
N THR A 375 -5.33 1.62 14.95
CA THR A 375 -6.14 2.71 14.40
C THR A 375 -5.23 3.91 14.17
N ALA A 376 -5.30 4.47 12.96
CA ALA A 376 -4.46 5.59 12.56
C ALA A 376 -5.15 6.46 11.51
N ASP A 377 -4.62 7.65 11.30
CA ASP A 377 -5.06 8.49 10.20
C ASP A 377 -4.41 7.98 8.90
N LEU A 378 -5.21 7.56 7.92
CA LEU A 378 -4.73 7.07 6.62
C LEU A 378 -5.27 7.90 5.44
N SER A 379 -6.17 8.85 5.68
CA SER A 379 -6.72 9.70 4.60
C SER A 379 -6.96 11.16 4.97
N GLY A 380 -6.78 11.51 6.24
CA GLY A 380 -6.90 12.85 6.79
C GLY A 380 -5.60 13.67 6.78
N GLY A 381 -5.56 14.71 7.60
CA GLY A 381 -4.49 15.72 7.59
C GLY A 381 -3.13 15.24 8.11
N THR A 382 -3.09 14.07 8.74
CA THR A 382 -1.89 13.41 9.28
C THR A 382 -1.68 12.02 8.67
N ALA A 383 -2.27 11.74 7.51
CA ALA A 383 -2.21 10.44 6.85
C ALA A 383 -0.79 9.89 6.67
N LEU A 384 0.18 10.76 6.34
CA LEU A 384 1.57 10.35 6.12
C LEU A 384 2.21 9.78 7.40
N VAL A 385 1.84 10.30 8.57
CA VAL A 385 2.31 9.78 9.87
C VAL A 385 1.77 8.36 10.08
N GLY A 386 0.46 8.16 9.91
CA GLY A 386 -0.19 6.87 10.12
C GLY A 386 0.25 5.82 9.12
N GLU A 387 0.40 6.19 7.85
CA GLU A 387 0.92 5.33 6.79
C GLU A 387 2.35 4.87 7.09
N ASN A 388 3.28 5.80 7.37
CA ASN A 388 4.68 5.47 7.64
C ASN A 388 4.83 4.64 8.91
N LEU A 389 4.12 4.98 9.99
CA LEU A 389 4.13 4.22 11.24
C LEU A 389 3.66 2.78 11.01
N SER A 390 2.52 2.61 10.32
CA SER A 390 1.97 1.30 9.97
C SER A 390 2.93 0.49 9.09
N LEU A 391 3.63 1.16 8.18
CA LEU A 391 4.61 0.55 7.29
C LEU A 391 5.80 -0.06 8.03
N GLY A 392 6.32 0.68 9.01
CA GLY A 392 7.41 0.22 9.87
C GLY A 392 7.01 -1.03 10.66
N VAL A 393 5.82 -1.02 11.27
CA VAL A 393 5.28 -2.18 12.00
C VAL A 393 5.11 -3.37 11.07
N GLU A 394 4.41 -3.19 9.95
CA GLU A 394 4.13 -4.24 8.99
C GLU A 394 5.39 -4.92 8.45
N THR A 395 6.43 -4.13 8.16
CA THR A 395 7.72 -4.63 7.66
C THR A 395 8.34 -5.64 8.64
N VAL A 396 8.26 -5.37 9.94
CA VAL A 396 8.80 -6.29 10.96
C VAL A 396 7.93 -7.54 11.11
N LEU A 397 6.61 -7.41 11.06
CA LEU A 397 5.70 -8.55 11.13
C LEU A 397 5.89 -9.50 9.94
N LEU A 398 6.08 -8.95 8.73
CA LEU A 398 6.36 -9.75 7.53
C LEU A 398 7.71 -10.44 7.60
N ASP A 399 8.75 -9.73 8.04
CA ASP A 399 10.08 -10.33 8.26
C ASP A 399 10.02 -11.45 9.32
N ALA A 400 9.24 -11.25 10.40
CA ALA A 400 9.02 -12.29 11.41
C ALA A 400 8.27 -13.51 10.84
N ASN A 401 7.24 -13.30 10.01
CA ASN A 401 6.52 -14.36 9.30
C ASN A 401 7.45 -15.13 8.35
N GLN A 402 8.29 -14.42 7.57
CA GLN A 402 9.22 -15.01 6.61
C GLN A 402 10.32 -15.84 7.29
N ARG A 403 10.88 -15.33 8.40
CA ARG A 403 11.94 -16.02 9.17
C ARG A 403 11.40 -17.07 10.14
N GLY A 404 10.09 -17.06 10.42
CA GLY A 404 9.44 -18.01 11.32
C GLY A 404 9.85 -17.86 12.79
N VAL A 405 10.32 -16.68 13.20
CA VAL A 405 10.91 -16.45 14.53
C VAL A 405 9.89 -16.46 15.68
N CYS A 406 8.60 -16.34 15.34
CA CYS A 406 7.47 -16.43 16.28
C CYS A 406 6.60 -17.67 16.06
N SER A 407 7.09 -18.69 15.36
CA SER A 407 6.33 -19.93 15.14
C SER A 407 5.81 -20.54 16.46
N PRO A 408 4.54 -21.00 16.53
CA PRO A 408 3.58 -21.18 15.43
C PRO A 408 2.74 -19.94 15.07
N ILE A 409 2.96 -18.79 15.70
CA ILE A 409 2.20 -17.56 15.42
C ILE A 409 2.58 -17.01 14.04
N LEU A 410 1.57 -16.66 13.24
CA LEU A 410 1.71 -15.89 12.00
C LEU A 410 0.82 -14.64 12.05
N PHE A 411 1.43 -13.50 11.76
CA PHE A 411 0.79 -12.20 11.93
C PHE A 411 0.01 -11.76 10.69
N ARG A 412 -1.13 -11.11 10.93
CA ARG A 412 -1.88 -10.31 9.94
C ARG A 412 -2.05 -8.89 10.49
N HIS A 413 -1.53 -7.90 9.78
CA HIS A 413 -1.60 -6.51 10.23
C HIS A 413 -2.94 -5.86 9.86
N VAL A 414 -3.68 -5.38 10.85
CA VAL A 414 -5.02 -4.82 10.69
C VAL A 414 -5.00 -3.34 11.08
N VAL A 415 -4.93 -2.45 10.09
CA VAL A 415 -5.00 -1.00 10.32
C VAL A 415 -6.25 -0.43 9.72
N PHE A 416 -7.06 0.27 10.53
CA PHE A 416 -8.24 1.00 10.06
C PHE A 416 -7.98 2.51 10.08
N ASP A 417 -8.44 3.17 9.02
CA ASP A 417 -8.47 4.63 8.92
C ASP A 417 -9.48 5.22 9.93
N ASP A 418 -9.01 6.08 10.83
CA ASP A 418 -9.86 6.90 11.71
C ASP A 418 -9.94 8.37 11.28
N ARG A 419 -9.20 8.76 10.24
CA ARG A 419 -9.14 10.14 9.71
C ARG A 419 -8.76 11.17 10.76
N TYR A 420 -8.05 10.75 11.80
CA TYR A 420 -7.73 11.54 12.99
C TYR A 420 -8.96 12.01 13.78
N THR A 421 -10.06 11.25 13.76
CA THR A 421 -11.31 11.59 14.44
C THR A 421 -11.61 10.66 15.63
N PRO A 422 -11.89 11.20 16.83
CA PRO A 422 -12.24 10.41 18.01
C PRO A 422 -13.35 9.38 17.80
N ALA A 423 -14.40 9.76 17.07
CA ALA A 423 -15.57 8.90 16.81
C ALA A 423 -15.22 7.71 15.91
N SER A 424 -14.43 7.92 14.85
CA SER A 424 -14.01 6.81 13.98
C SER A 424 -13.04 5.88 14.72
N ALA A 425 -12.15 6.41 15.56
CA ALA A 425 -11.28 5.59 16.39
C ALA A 425 -12.07 4.70 17.36
N GLN A 426 -13.10 5.22 18.05
CA GLN A 426 -13.98 4.40 18.91
C GLN A 426 -14.66 3.29 18.12
N LYS A 427 -15.17 3.60 16.92
CA LYS A 427 -15.81 2.62 16.05
C LYS A 427 -14.82 1.54 15.62
N ASN A 428 -13.62 1.91 15.21
CA ASN A 428 -12.56 0.98 14.83
C ASN A 428 -12.21 0.06 16.00
N VAL A 429 -12.01 0.61 17.20
CA VAL A 429 -11.69 -0.16 18.41
C VAL A 429 -12.81 -1.13 18.80
N ALA A 430 -14.06 -0.70 18.76
CA ALA A 430 -15.19 -1.59 19.00
C ALA A 430 -15.21 -2.75 17.99
N GLN A 431 -14.91 -2.47 16.72
CA GLN A 431 -14.83 -3.49 15.68
C GLN A 431 -13.66 -4.46 15.90
N PHE A 432 -12.48 -3.97 16.29
CA PHE A 432 -11.34 -4.83 16.60
C PHE A 432 -11.64 -5.81 17.74
N ILE A 433 -12.30 -5.34 18.80
CA ILE A 433 -12.67 -6.19 19.94
C ILE A 433 -13.73 -7.22 19.51
N ASN A 434 -14.80 -6.78 18.83
CA ASN A 434 -15.94 -7.63 18.54
C ASN A 434 -15.68 -8.63 17.41
N ASP A 435 -15.00 -8.20 16.35
CA ASP A 435 -14.84 -8.99 15.13
C ASP A 435 -13.48 -9.71 15.12
N TYR A 436 -12.41 -9.03 15.54
CA TYR A 436 -11.04 -9.55 15.48
C TYR A 436 -10.55 -10.13 16.81
N GLY A 437 -11.32 -10.03 17.89
CA GLY A 437 -10.94 -10.52 19.21
C GLY A 437 -9.74 -9.78 19.81
N ALA A 438 -9.50 -8.54 19.40
CA ALA A 438 -8.31 -7.79 19.79
C ALA A 438 -8.28 -7.52 21.30
N THR A 439 -7.21 -7.97 21.96
CA THR A 439 -6.92 -7.67 23.37
C THR A 439 -5.88 -6.56 23.53
N TYR A 440 -5.22 -6.16 22.44
CA TYR A 440 -4.29 -5.05 22.37
C TYR A 440 -4.37 -4.30 21.03
N LEU A 441 -3.89 -3.06 21.03
CA LEU A 441 -3.55 -2.30 19.84
C LEU A 441 -2.04 -2.04 19.81
N LEU A 442 -1.43 -2.16 18.63
CA LEU A 442 -0.02 -1.86 18.41
C LEU A 442 0.14 -0.54 17.65
N ALA A 443 0.90 0.38 18.24
CA ALA A 443 1.23 1.69 17.69
C ALA A 443 0.02 2.49 17.14
N PRO A 444 -1.11 2.63 17.88
CA PRO A 444 -2.19 3.50 17.42
C PRO A 444 -1.76 4.97 17.46
N GLN A 445 -2.27 5.76 16.51
CA GLN A 445 -1.90 7.17 16.33
C GLN A 445 -2.90 8.13 16.98
N GLY A 446 -2.37 9.14 17.68
CA GLY A 446 -3.11 10.37 18.02
C GLY A 446 -3.58 10.48 19.47
N SER A 447 -3.44 11.68 20.02
CA SER A 447 -3.95 12.00 21.35
C SER A 447 -5.47 12.09 21.45
N PRO A 448 -6.18 12.85 20.57
CA PRO A 448 -7.63 12.95 20.69
C PRO A 448 -8.33 11.61 20.40
N THR A 449 -7.77 10.81 19.51
CA THR A 449 -8.25 9.45 19.19
C THR A 449 -8.03 8.49 20.36
N LEU A 450 -6.83 8.38 20.94
CA LEU A 450 -6.60 7.51 22.11
C LEU A 450 -7.44 7.92 23.32
N THR A 451 -7.65 9.21 23.54
CA THR A 451 -8.50 9.72 24.63
C THR A 451 -9.93 9.18 24.55
N SER A 452 -10.44 8.93 23.34
CA SER A 452 -11.83 8.53 23.14
C SER A 452 -12.13 7.10 23.58
N TYR A 453 -11.13 6.24 23.70
CA TYR A 453 -11.27 4.85 24.19
C TYR A 453 -10.41 4.58 25.43
N ILE A 454 -9.97 5.63 26.14
CA ILE A 454 -9.07 5.51 27.29
C ILE A 454 -9.67 4.73 28.46
N ASP A 455 -11.00 4.71 28.59
CA ASP A 455 -11.66 3.97 29.67
C ASP A 455 -11.51 2.45 29.50
N LEU A 456 -11.36 1.94 28.27
CA LEU A 456 -11.02 0.53 28.03
C LEU A 456 -9.62 0.18 28.55
N VAL A 457 -8.69 1.14 28.49
CA VAL A 457 -7.32 1.02 29.02
C VAL A 457 -7.33 1.08 30.55
N LYS A 458 -8.13 1.98 31.15
CA LYS A 458 -8.32 2.06 32.60
C LYS A 458 -8.89 0.76 33.17
N ASP A 459 -9.92 0.24 32.51
CA ASP A 459 -10.66 -0.96 32.91
C ASP A 459 -9.92 -2.28 32.58
N LYS A 460 -8.72 -2.22 32.00
CA LYS A 460 -7.94 -3.40 31.55
C LYS A 460 -8.68 -4.28 30.53
N LYS A 461 -9.53 -3.67 29.69
CA LYS A 461 -10.26 -4.36 28.61
C LYS A 461 -9.50 -4.38 27.29
N LEU A 462 -8.59 -3.42 27.08
CA LEU A 462 -7.78 -3.30 25.88
C LEU A 462 -6.42 -2.72 26.22
N ALA A 463 -5.34 -3.43 25.87
CA ALA A 463 -3.99 -2.90 26.02
C ALA A 463 -3.63 -1.96 24.86
N VAL A 464 -2.91 -0.89 25.15
CA VAL A 464 -2.36 0.02 24.12
C VAL A 464 -0.85 -0.02 24.21
N LEU A 465 -0.22 -0.57 23.18
CA LEU A 465 1.22 -0.74 23.08
C LEU A 465 1.78 0.31 22.12
N PHE A 466 2.75 1.09 22.60
CA PHE A 466 3.61 1.96 21.81
C PHE A 466 2.87 3.04 21.01
N THR A 467 1.83 3.64 21.58
CA THR A 467 1.06 4.70 20.92
C THR A 467 1.94 5.83 20.37
N GLU A 468 1.62 6.31 19.17
CA GLU A 468 2.24 7.51 18.60
C GLU A 468 1.58 8.76 19.20
N SER A 469 1.82 8.95 20.50
CA SER A 469 1.48 10.15 21.27
C SER A 469 2.43 10.38 22.45
N GLY A 470 2.96 11.61 22.54
CA GLY A 470 3.77 12.08 23.66
C GLY A 470 2.95 12.67 24.81
N ALA A 471 1.61 12.65 24.75
CA ALA A 471 0.80 13.36 25.73
C ALA A 471 1.01 12.81 27.16
N THR A 472 1.20 13.70 28.12
CA THR A 472 1.50 13.34 29.53
C THR A 472 0.36 12.57 30.18
N GLN A 473 -0.89 12.81 29.76
CA GLN A 473 -2.07 12.10 30.29
C GLN A 473 -2.02 10.58 30.08
N PHE A 474 -1.24 10.10 29.11
CA PHE A 474 -1.07 8.65 28.83
C PHE A 474 0.06 8.01 29.63
N ARG A 475 0.75 8.80 30.46
CA ARG A 475 1.90 8.38 31.29
C ARG A 475 1.51 8.43 32.76
N SER A 476 0.44 7.72 33.09
CA SER A 476 -0.17 7.73 34.42
C SER A 476 -0.27 6.31 34.99
N PRO A 477 0.01 6.11 36.29
CA PRO A 477 -0.26 4.84 36.98
C PRO A 477 -1.73 4.40 36.90
N GLY A 478 -2.66 5.34 36.72
CA GLY A 478 -4.09 5.04 36.55
C GLY A 478 -4.48 4.43 35.21
N LEU A 479 -3.51 4.22 34.30
CA LEU A 479 -3.70 3.56 33.00
C LEU A 479 -2.94 2.24 32.99
N PRO A 480 -3.41 1.19 33.68
CA PRO A 480 -2.63 -0.02 33.88
C PRO A 480 -2.40 -0.84 32.60
N TYR A 481 -3.14 -0.59 31.52
CA TYR A 481 -3.02 -1.32 30.25
C TYR A 481 -2.41 -0.47 29.13
N ILE A 482 -1.58 0.51 29.47
CA ILE A 482 -0.77 1.24 28.49
C ILE A 482 0.72 0.96 28.68
N VAL A 483 1.43 0.85 27.57
CA VAL A 483 2.89 0.75 27.51
C VAL A 483 3.36 1.75 26.46
N ASN A 484 3.96 2.86 26.89
CA ASN A 484 4.45 3.89 25.99
C ASN A 484 5.86 3.55 25.48
N LEU A 485 6.20 4.07 24.30
CA LEU A 485 7.54 3.89 23.71
C LEU A 485 8.24 5.22 23.46
N ARG A 486 7.59 6.16 22.78
CA ARG A 486 8.21 7.46 22.50
C ARG A 486 8.41 8.32 23.77
N PRO A 487 9.34 9.28 23.76
CA PRO A 487 9.40 10.32 24.79
C PRO A 487 8.08 11.10 24.90
N SER A 488 7.85 11.71 26.06
CA SER A 488 6.73 12.62 26.24
C SER A 488 6.95 13.93 25.48
N PHE A 489 5.85 14.55 25.06
CA PHE A 489 5.82 15.90 24.49
C PHE A 489 6.46 16.91 25.44
N ALA A 490 6.29 16.73 26.75
CA ALA A 490 6.95 17.58 27.74
C ALA A 490 8.47 17.48 27.64
N ARG A 491 9.01 16.27 27.52
CA ARG A 491 10.46 16.05 27.40
C ARG A 491 11.00 16.55 26.08
N GLU A 492 10.26 16.42 25.00
CA GLU A 492 10.66 16.96 23.69
C GLU A 492 10.71 18.49 23.68
N VAL A 493 9.67 19.14 24.20
CA VAL A 493 9.63 20.60 24.33
C VAL A 493 10.75 21.11 25.24
N GLU A 494 10.96 20.46 26.39
CA GLU A 494 12.05 20.79 27.30
C GLU A 494 13.42 20.73 26.59
N GLN A 495 13.70 19.68 25.82
CA GLN A 495 14.97 19.52 25.13
C GLN A 495 15.15 20.53 23.99
N LEU A 496 14.10 20.81 23.21
CA LEU A 496 14.15 21.84 22.17
C LEU A 496 14.40 23.24 22.75
N LEU A 497 13.67 23.60 23.81
CA LEU A 497 13.84 24.90 24.46
C LEU A 497 15.20 24.98 25.17
N ALA A 498 15.62 23.95 25.90
CA ALA A 498 16.94 23.90 26.54
C ALA A 498 18.06 24.11 25.52
N TYR A 499 17.98 23.45 24.37
CA TYR A 499 18.95 23.65 23.31
C TYR A 499 18.93 25.11 22.79
N LEU A 500 17.76 25.64 22.45
CA LEU A 500 17.59 27.00 21.95
C LEU A 500 18.15 28.04 22.94
N PHE A 501 17.72 28.01 24.20
CA PHE A 501 18.13 28.98 25.23
C PHE A 501 19.60 28.86 25.64
N SER A 502 20.22 27.69 25.47
CA SER A 502 21.67 27.53 25.73
C SER A 502 22.56 28.26 24.71
N ARG A 503 22.02 28.56 23.53
CA ARG A 503 22.78 29.16 22.40
C ARG A 503 22.32 30.57 22.06
N ASN A 504 21.10 30.94 22.44
CA ASN A 504 20.44 32.16 22.00
C ASN A 504 19.85 32.92 23.19
N GLN A 505 19.97 34.24 23.18
CA GLN A 505 19.34 35.12 24.17
C GLN A 505 17.95 35.53 23.69
N ILE A 506 17.01 34.59 23.70
CA ILE A 506 15.62 34.81 23.30
C ILE A 506 14.86 35.47 24.45
N LYS A 507 14.11 36.52 24.15
CA LYS A 507 13.23 37.26 25.07
C LYS A 507 11.77 37.09 24.73
N LYS A 508 11.43 36.72 23.50
CA LYS A 508 10.05 36.60 23.03
C LYS A 508 9.80 35.32 22.24
N LEU A 509 8.88 34.51 22.75
CA LEU A 509 8.47 33.24 22.14
C LEU A 509 6.98 33.30 21.78
N ALA A 510 6.63 33.00 20.54
CA ALA A 510 5.25 32.68 20.18
C ALA A 510 5.04 31.16 20.23
N SER A 511 3.93 30.69 20.78
CA SER A 511 3.51 29.30 20.69
C SER A 511 2.17 29.22 19.98
N VAL A 512 2.20 28.65 18.78
CA VAL A 512 1.02 28.39 17.96
C VAL A 512 0.68 26.91 18.14
N TYR A 513 -0.47 26.60 18.70
CA TYR A 513 -0.78 25.23 19.12
C TYR A 513 -2.20 24.85 18.75
N GLN A 514 -2.39 23.58 18.35
CA GLN A 514 -3.72 23.03 18.16
C GLN A 514 -4.46 22.97 19.50
N ASP A 515 -5.66 23.56 19.57
CA ASP A 515 -6.46 23.61 20.80
C ASP A 515 -7.19 22.27 21.02
N ASP A 516 -6.41 21.25 21.38
CA ASP A 516 -6.91 19.91 21.70
C ASP A 516 -5.91 19.10 22.54
N ALA A 517 -6.17 17.79 22.66
CA ALA A 517 -5.33 16.85 23.41
C ALA A 517 -3.89 16.68 22.85
N PHE A 518 -3.57 17.24 21.69
CA PHE A 518 -2.20 17.29 21.15
C PHE A 518 -1.48 18.58 21.53
N GLY A 519 -2.03 19.76 21.19
CA GLY A 519 -1.30 21.03 21.35
C GLY A 519 -1.31 21.58 22.77
N ASN A 520 -2.36 21.34 23.56
CA ASN A 520 -2.45 21.86 24.94
C ASN A 520 -1.36 21.30 25.87
N PRO A 521 -1.00 20.00 25.83
CA PRO A 521 0.15 19.48 26.56
C PRO A 521 1.49 20.12 26.16
N LEU A 522 1.69 20.42 24.87
CA LEU A 522 2.91 21.06 24.36
C LEU A 522 3.01 22.51 24.86
N LEU A 523 1.92 23.28 24.79
CA LEU A 523 1.87 24.63 25.38
C LEU A 523 2.15 24.60 26.90
N SER A 524 1.57 23.63 27.60
CA SER A 524 1.76 23.49 29.05
C SER A 524 3.22 23.19 29.38
N ALA A 525 3.88 22.35 28.59
CA ALA A 525 5.30 22.09 28.72
C ALA A 525 6.15 23.33 28.44
N THR A 526 5.80 24.12 27.41
CA THR A 526 6.46 25.40 27.14
C THR A 526 6.34 26.35 28.32
N ARG A 527 5.13 26.52 28.89
CA ARG A 527 4.92 27.35 30.09
C ARG A 527 5.71 26.87 31.29
N ALA A 528 5.73 25.55 31.53
CA ALA A 528 6.47 24.95 32.63
C ALA A 528 7.98 25.17 32.49
N TYR A 529 8.51 25.07 31.28
CA TYR A 529 9.91 25.36 31.00
C TYR A 529 10.24 26.85 31.22
N LEU A 530 9.41 27.77 30.72
CA LEU A 530 9.62 29.20 30.91
C LEU A 530 9.46 29.66 32.35
N ALA A 531 8.74 28.94 33.20
CA ALA A 531 8.64 29.24 34.63
C ALA A 531 9.94 28.95 35.41
N GLN A 532 10.90 28.22 34.81
CA GLN A 532 12.20 27.96 35.43
C GLN A 532 13.05 29.25 35.45
N GLN A 533 13.84 29.46 36.52
CA GLN A 533 14.53 30.74 36.75
C GLN A 533 15.42 31.24 35.59
N GLN A 534 15.91 30.33 34.75
CA GLN A 534 16.79 30.64 33.61
C GLN A 534 16.03 31.20 32.38
N ALA A 535 14.71 31.00 32.31
CA ALA A 535 13.87 31.44 31.18
C ALA A 535 12.66 32.31 31.62
N ALA A 536 12.58 32.68 32.90
CA ALA A 536 11.45 33.41 33.50
C ALA A 536 11.24 34.84 32.96
N THR A 537 12.21 35.40 32.24
CA THR A 537 12.11 36.73 31.62
C THR A 537 11.55 36.71 30.19
N VAL A 538 11.25 35.52 29.65
CA VAL A 538 10.74 35.36 28.28
C VAL A 538 9.25 35.64 28.23
N GLU A 539 8.85 36.56 27.37
CA GLU A 539 7.45 36.84 27.06
C GLU A 539 6.90 35.73 26.14
N LEU A 540 5.82 35.06 26.57
CA LEU A 540 5.14 34.02 25.79
C LEU A 540 3.84 34.55 25.20
N VAL A 541 3.72 34.50 23.87
CA VAL A 541 2.47 34.76 23.14
C VAL A 541 1.85 33.42 22.75
N ALA A 542 0.79 33.00 23.45
CA ALA A 542 0.12 31.72 23.20
C ALA A 542 -1.09 31.91 22.27
N LEU A 543 -1.09 31.24 21.12
CA LEU A 543 -2.08 31.43 20.05
C LEU A 543 -2.73 30.09 19.69
N PRO A 544 -4.02 29.87 20.03
CA PRO A 544 -4.71 28.63 19.72
C PRO A 544 -5.06 28.54 18.23
N TYR A 545 -4.99 27.33 17.69
CA TYR A 545 -5.47 26.94 16.38
C TYR A 545 -6.59 25.92 16.52
N VAL A 546 -7.74 26.22 15.91
CA VAL A 546 -8.86 25.27 15.84
C VAL A 546 -8.79 24.53 14.51
N ARG A 547 -8.92 23.19 14.53
CA ARG A 547 -8.91 22.37 13.32
C ARG A 547 -9.91 22.87 12.28
N GLY A 548 -9.47 22.96 11.03
CA GLY A 548 -10.27 23.47 9.92
C GLY A 548 -10.30 24.99 9.81
N GLN A 549 -9.66 25.74 10.72
CA GLN A 549 -9.48 27.18 10.59
C GLN A 549 -8.73 27.51 9.28
N ALA A 550 -9.32 28.40 8.49
CA ALA A 550 -8.86 28.72 7.14
C ALA A 550 -7.85 29.88 7.06
N SER A 551 -7.91 30.83 8.00
CA SER A 551 -7.06 32.03 8.01
C SER A 551 -6.10 32.05 9.19
N PHE A 552 -4.88 32.53 8.95
CA PHE A 552 -3.84 32.78 9.96
C PHE A 552 -3.49 34.27 10.08
N ALA A 553 -4.23 35.17 9.42
CA ALA A 553 -3.89 36.60 9.33
C ALA A 553 -3.76 37.25 10.71
N ASP A 554 -4.81 37.22 11.52
CA ASP A 554 -4.83 37.82 12.86
C ASP A 554 -3.75 37.22 13.77
N MET A 555 -3.56 35.90 13.70
CA MET A 555 -2.51 35.19 14.43
C MET A 555 -1.13 35.68 14.01
N ASN A 556 -0.88 35.82 12.71
CA ASN A 556 0.39 36.28 12.17
C ASN A 556 0.65 37.76 12.52
N GLU A 557 -0.39 38.61 12.55
CA GLU A 557 -0.27 40.00 13.02
C GLU A 557 0.14 40.05 14.49
N LEU A 558 -0.53 39.29 15.36
CA LEU A 558 -0.18 39.23 16.78
C LEU A 558 1.28 38.76 17.02
N ILE A 559 1.78 37.81 16.22
CA ILE A 559 3.16 37.34 16.31
C ILE A 559 4.15 38.44 15.86
N LYS A 560 3.82 39.17 14.79
CA LYS A 560 4.63 40.26 14.27
C LYS A 560 4.66 41.46 15.22
N ASP A 561 3.52 41.83 15.79
CA ASP A 561 3.38 42.93 16.75
C ASP A 561 4.13 42.64 18.04
N ALA A 562 4.06 41.39 18.52
CA ALA A 562 4.89 40.94 19.63
C ALA A 562 6.38 40.94 19.28
N ASN A 563 6.74 40.93 17.99
CA ASN A 563 8.10 40.74 17.48
C ASN A 563 8.74 39.47 18.06
N ALA A 564 8.04 38.34 17.99
CA ALA A 564 8.55 37.06 18.46
C ALA A 564 9.88 36.72 17.77
N GLU A 565 10.85 36.23 18.54
CA GLU A 565 12.19 35.86 18.06
C GLU A 565 12.28 34.34 17.81
N ALA A 566 11.41 33.58 18.45
CA ALA A 566 11.21 32.16 18.22
C ALA A 566 9.71 31.83 18.11
N ILE A 567 9.37 30.81 17.33
CA ILE A 567 8.03 30.28 17.18
C ILE A 567 8.03 28.78 17.47
N ALA A 568 7.26 28.36 18.47
CA ALA A 568 6.91 26.98 18.69
C ALA A 568 5.62 26.64 17.94
N TYR A 569 5.74 25.92 16.83
CA TYR A 569 4.64 25.52 15.96
C TYR A 569 4.21 24.07 16.27
N PHE A 570 3.09 23.94 16.98
CA PHE A 570 2.53 22.68 17.49
C PHE A 570 1.21 22.35 16.79
N ILE A 571 1.27 22.19 15.47
CA ILE A 571 0.18 21.71 14.61
C ILE A 571 0.74 20.62 13.70
N THR A 572 0.02 19.50 13.56
CA THR A 572 0.54 18.26 12.97
C THR A 572 0.26 18.07 11.48
N SER A 573 -0.43 19.02 10.83
CA SER A 573 -0.89 18.86 9.45
C SER A 573 -0.33 19.93 8.52
N SER A 574 0.09 19.54 7.31
CA SER A 574 0.73 20.44 6.34
C SER A 574 -0.18 21.50 5.71
N GLY A 575 -1.50 21.27 5.63
CA GLY A 575 -2.45 22.28 5.14
C GLY A 575 -2.40 23.59 5.95
N PRO A 576 -2.62 23.52 7.28
CA PRO A 576 -2.35 24.62 8.21
C PRO A 576 -0.94 25.18 8.15
N ALA A 577 0.09 24.36 7.98
CA ALA A 577 1.46 24.84 7.85
C ALA A 577 1.62 25.72 6.60
N GLN A 578 1.03 25.33 5.48
CA GLN A 578 1.05 26.09 4.23
C GLN A 578 0.39 27.47 4.38
N GLY A 579 -0.73 27.54 5.11
CA GLY A 579 -1.43 28.80 5.40
C GLY A 579 -0.69 29.68 6.40
N PHE A 580 -0.07 29.09 7.41
CA PHE A 580 0.65 29.81 8.46
C PHE A 580 1.98 30.39 7.96
N PHE A 581 2.82 29.56 7.34
CA PHE A 581 4.17 29.93 6.92
C PHE A 581 4.21 30.73 5.61
N GLY A 582 3.11 30.82 4.88
CA GLY A 582 3.04 31.53 3.60
C GLY A 582 3.11 33.06 3.70
N GLY A 583 3.38 33.69 2.55
CA GLY A 583 3.34 35.15 2.39
C GLY A 583 4.36 35.89 3.26
N ASP A 584 3.92 36.98 3.88
CA ASP A 584 4.78 37.85 4.71
C ASP A 584 5.34 37.14 5.95
N MET A 585 4.72 36.04 6.38
CA MET A 585 5.21 35.28 7.54
C MET A 585 6.57 34.62 7.25
N ALA A 586 6.77 34.09 6.04
CA ALA A 586 8.08 33.56 5.62
C ALA A 586 9.16 34.64 5.65
N ILE A 587 8.83 35.87 5.27
CA ILE A 587 9.76 37.01 5.30
C ILE A 587 10.08 37.39 6.75
N PHE A 588 9.05 37.48 7.60
CA PHE A 588 9.22 37.76 9.02
C PHE A 588 10.11 36.71 9.71
N LEU A 589 9.98 35.44 9.34
CA LEU A 589 10.74 34.34 9.94
C LEU A 589 12.23 34.30 9.59
N LYS A 590 12.71 35.12 8.65
CA LYS A 590 14.14 35.21 8.35
C LYS A 590 14.93 35.64 9.57
N GLY A 591 15.89 34.80 9.98
CA GLY A 591 16.73 35.02 11.16
C GLY A 591 16.02 34.77 12.50
N ARG A 592 14.83 34.17 12.49
CA ARG A 592 14.08 33.74 13.68
C ARG A 592 14.04 32.22 13.77
N HIS A 593 13.82 31.70 14.97
CA HIS A 593 13.82 30.27 15.21
C HIS A 593 12.42 29.67 15.05
N VAL A 594 12.33 28.49 14.47
CA VAL A 594 11.07 27.73 14.35
C VAL A 594 11.27 26.36 14.99
N LEU A 595 10.50 26.06 16.03
CA LEU A 595 10.52 24.81 16.77
C LEU A 595 9.28 23.98 16.43
N LEU A 596 9.45 22.70 16.16
CA LEU A 596 8.34 21.78 15.90
C LEU A 596 8.50 20.47 16.66
N VAL A 597 7.36 19.81 16.91
CA VAL A 597 7.27 18.47 17.50
C VAL A 597 6.31 17.64 16.65
N LEU A 598 6.60 16.35 16.48
CA LEU A 598 5.80 15.42 15.65
C LEU A 598 5.71 15.87 14.18
N VAL A 599 6.87 16.02 13.53
CA VAL A 599 6.99 16.52 12.16
C VAL A 599 7.09 15.38 11.16
N ASP A 600 6.27 15.44 10.12
CA ASP A 600 6.37 14.59 8.94
C ASP A 600 6.91 15.34 7.71
N GLU A 601 7.26 14.58 6.67
CA GLU A 601 7.88 15.11 5.46
C GLU A 601 6.99 16.10 4.71
N SER A 602 5.66 16.08 4.89
CA SER A 602 4.77 17.05 4.25
C SER A 602 4.91 18.45 4.84
N ILE A 603 5.15 18.58 6.15
CA ILE A 603 5.45 19.87 6.80
C ILE A 603 6.85 20.34 6.41
N ILE A 604 7.84 19.45 6.37
CA ILE A 604 9.20 19.80 5.92
C ILE A 604 9.17 20.39 4.51
N ARG A 605 8.43 19.77 3.57
CA ARG A 605 8.27 20.32 2.20
C ARG A 605 7.65 21.72 2.17
N VAL A 606 6.75 22.03 3.11
CA VAL A 606 6.18 23.39 3.23
C VAL A 606 7.25 24.38 3.69
N LEU A 607 8.02 24.02 4.72
CA LEU A 607 9.10 24.87 5.24
C LEU A 607 10.19 25.12 4.19
N ASP A 608 10.61 24.06 3.49
CA ASP A 608 11.60 24.14 2.40
C ASP A 608 11.13 25.06 1.26
N ARG A 609 9.85 24.97 0.87
CA ARG A 609 9.25 25.83 -0.16
C ARG A 609 9.39 27.31 0.19
N PHE A 610 9.29 27.65 1.47
CA PHE A 610 9.40 29.03 1.96
C PHE A 610 10.81 29.41 2.42
N GLY A 611 11.78 28.49 2.33
CA GLY A 611 13.16 28.72 2.77
C GLY A 611 13.28 28.93 4.29
N ILE A 612 12.42 28.28 5.07
CA ILE A 612 12.37 28.39 6.53
C ILE A 612 13.20 27.26 7.13
N ALA A 613 14.32 27.60 7.76
CA ALA A 613 15.06 26.67 8.59
C ALA A 613 14.28 26.39 9.88
N CYS A 614 14.34 25.16 10.39
CA CYS A 614 13.65 24.77 11.60
C CYS A 614 14.45 23.79 12.45
N MET A 615 14.10 23.78 13.74
CA MET A 615 14.53 22.78 14.70
C MET A 615 13.34 21.91 15.07
N TYR A 616 13.51 20.59 15.09
CA TYR A 616 12.43 19.70 15.50
C TYR A 616 12.92 18.50 16.29
N SER A 617 12.06 18.02 17.19
CA SER A 617 12.34 16.82 17.96
C SER A 617 12.02 15.55 17.16
N SER A 618 12.77 14.50 17.45
CA SER A 618 12.51 13.14 16.98
C SER A 618 12.60 12.16 18.14
N SER A 619 11.72 11.17 18.13
CA SER A 619 11.70 10.05 19.09
C SER A 619 12.72 8.96 18.75
N VAL A 620 13.36 9.06 17.59
CA VAL A 620 14.27 8.08 17.01
C VAL A 620 15.52 8.77 16.45
N PRO A 621 16.66 8.06 16.33
CA PRO A 621 17.85 8.60 15.68
C PRO A 621 17.60 8.87 14.20
N ASN A 622 18.58 9.50 13.54
CA ASN A 622 18.46 9.80 12.12
C ASN A 622 18.27 8.49 11.30
N PRO A 623 17.15 8.35 10.58
CA PRO A 623 16.81 7.10 9.88
C PRO A 623 17.74 6.80 8.69
N ILE A 624 18.42 7.83 8.17
CA ILE A 624 19.27 7.75 6.97
C ILE A 624 20.70 7.39 7.35
N VAL A 625 21.30 8.07 8.33
CA VAL A 625 22.75 7.98 8.58
C VAL A 625 23.14 7.20 9.84
N SER A 626 22.23 6.96 10.78
CA SER A 626 22.59 6.30 12.04
C SER A 626 23.16 4.91 11.83
N ASN A 627 24.21 4.56 12.58
CA ASN A 627 24.92 3.29 12.50
C ASN A 627 24.44 2.24 13.50
N LEU A 628 23.31 2.43 14.17
CA LEU A 628 22.75 1.37 15.01
C LEU A 628 22.37 0.14 14.16
N PRO A 629 22.64 -1.10 14.62
CA PRO A 629 22.28 -2.31 13.88
C PRO A 629 20.79 -2.37 13.52
N MET A 630 19.89 -1.94 14.42
CA MET A 630 18.46 -1.86 14.13
C MET A 630 18.13 -0.91 12.96
N VAL A 631 18.80 0.24 12.87
CA VAL A 631 18.57 1.22 11.80
C VAL A 631 19.17 0.74 10.48
N ARG A 632 20.27 -0.01 10.51
CA ARG A 632 20.79 -0.70 9.31
C ARG A 632 19.81 -1.73 8.76
N LEU A 633 19.28 -2.59 9.62
CA LEU A 633 18.28 -3.58 9.23
C LEU A 633 17.00 -2.91 8.69
N TYR A 634 16.56 -1.82 9.33
CA TYR A 634 15.46 -1.00 8.83
C TYR A 634 15.71 -0.50 7.40
N ARG A 635 16.90 0.07 7.12
CA ARG A 635 17.24 0.55 5.78
C ARG A 635 17.35 -0.58 4.76
N GLU A 636 17.89 -1.72 5.14
CA GLU A 636 17.98 -2.92 4.29
C GLU A 636 16.58 -3.37 3.86
N LEU A 637 15.70 -3.64 4.82
CA LEU A 637 14.34 -4.10 4.54
C LEU A 637 13.49 -3.04 3.80
N PHE A 638 13.66 -1.76 4.10
CA PHE A 638 12.97 -0.69 3.37
C PHE A 638 13.48 -0.55 1.93
N SER A 639 14.79 -0.73 1.71
CA SER A 639 15.39 -0.69 0.38
C SER A 639 14.93 -1.84 -0.51
N GLU A 640 14.92 -3.07 0.02
CA GLU A 640 14.41 -4.27 -0.68
C GLU A 640 12.98 -4.09 -1.19
N ASN A 641 12.20 -3.29 -0.46
CA ASN A 641 10.80 -3.07 -0.70
C ASN A 641 10.50 -1.69 -1.33
N HIS A 642 11.53 -0.90 -1.66
CA HIS A 642 11.44 0.45 -2.24
C HIS A 642 10.59 1.44 -1.42
N PHE A 643 10.63 1.33 -0.09
CA PHE A 643 9.94 2.23 0.81
C PHE A 643 10.77 3.48 1.13
N SER A 644 10.09 4.60 1.35
CA SER A 644 10.74 5.84 1.81
C SER A 644 11.09 5.75 3.29
N LEU A 645 12.23 6.31 3.65
CA LEU A 645 12.69 6.37 5.03
C LEU A 645 12.14 7.62 5.72
N SER A 646 11.56 7.47 6.90
CA SER A 646 11.10 8.57 7.76
C SER A 646 11.36 8.26 9.24
N SER A 647 11.27 9.27 10.10
CA SER A 647 11.30 9.08 11.56
C SER A 647 10.09 8.27 12.05
N HIS A 648 8.91 8.45 11.44
CA HIS A 648 7.70 7.74 11.82
C HIS A 648 7.74 6.26 11.40
N SER A 649 8.27 5.95 10.21
CA SER A 649 8.45 4.56 9.79
C SER A 649 9.55 3.84 10.56
N LEU A 650 10.61 4.55 10.96
CA LEU A 650 11.59 3.99 11.89
C LEU A 650 10.97 3.74 13.28
N LEU A 651 10.15 4.66 13.80
CA LEU A 651 9.44 4.42 15.07
C LEU A 651 8.50 3.21 14.99
N GLY A 652 7.76 3.07 13.88
CA GLY A 652 6.93 1.89 13.62
C GLY A 652 7.78 0.62 13.59
N PHE A 653 8.94 0.67 12.95
CA PHE A 653 9.88 -0.45 12.89
C PHE A 653 10.41 -0.82 14.28
N ILE A 654 10.84 0.15 15.10
CA ILE A 654 11.27 -0.06 16.49
C ILE A 654 10.14 -0.68 17.33
N SER A 655 8.91 -0.17 17.17
CA SER A 655 7.71 -0.68 17.83
C SER A 655 7.45 -2.15 17.47
N GLY A 656 7.55 -2.47 16.17
CA GLY A 656 7.42 -3.84 15.66
C GLY A 656 8.51 -4.78 16.18
N GLN A 657 9.78 -4.34 16.22
CA GLN A 657 10.90 -5.15 16.73
C GLN A 657 10.73 -5.48 18.22
N LEU A 658 10.36 -4.49 19.03
CA LEU A 658 10.10 -4.70 20.45
C LEU A 658 8.88 -5.60 20.68
N PHE A 659 7.82 -5.44 19.88
CA PHE A 659 6.64 -6.32 19.94
C PHE A 659 7.00 -7.76 19.57
N VAL A 660 7.66 -7.99 18.43
CA VAL A 660 8.08 -9.33 18.00
C VAL A 660 8.99 -9.99 19.02
N HIS A 661 9.97 -9.26 19.56
CA HIS A 661 10.81 -9.75 20.66
C HIS A 661 9.97 -10.18 21.87
N GLY A 662 8.98 -9.37 22.25
CA GLY A 662 8.06 -9.70 23.34
C GLY A 662 7.26 -10.97 23.09
N VAL A 663 6.75 -11.16 21.86
CA VAL A 663 6.06 -12.39 21.45
C VAL A 663 6.98 -13.61 21.57
N GLN A 664 8.24 -13.50 21.15
CA GLN A 664 9.21 -14.60 21.27
C GLN A 664 9.43 -15.02 22.73
N GLU A 665 9.56 -14.05 23.64
CA GLU A 665 9.74 -14.35 25.07
C GLU A 665 8.46 -14.96 25.68
N LEU A 666 7.26 -14.46 25.33
CA LEU A 666 6.00 -15.07 25.78
C LEU A 666 5.87 -16.52 25.31
N LEU A 667 6.18 -16.80 24.03
CA LEU A 667 6.14 -18.15 23.47
C LEU A 667 7.13 -19.09 24.16
N LYS A 668 8.36 -18.61 24.42
CA LYS A 668 9.39 -19.36 25.16
C LYS A 668 8.96 -19.70 26.58
N GLU A 669 8.25 -18.79 27.24
CA GLU A 669 7.69 -19.01 28.58
C GLU A 669 6.32 -19.73 28.57
N LYS A 670 5.79 -20.06 27.37
CA LYS A 670 4.46 -20.65 27.17
C LYS A 670 3.34 -19.81 27.78
N LYS A 671 3.47 -18.48 27.73
CA LYS A 671 2.46 -17.51 28.16
C LYS A 671 1.59 -17.09 26.96
N PRO A 672 0.32 -16.69 27.21
CA PRO A 672 -0.55 -16.16 26.17
C PRO A 672 0.05 -14.91 25.52
N VAL A 673 -0.10 -14.80 24.20
CA VAL A 673 0.22 -13.60 23.43
C VAL A 673 -1.05 -12.75 23.37
N ASP A 674 -1.34 -12.07 24.47
CA ASP A 674 -2.48 -11.17 24.61
C ASP A 674 -2.06 -9.85 25.27
N GLY A 675 -2.98 -8.90 25.36
CA GLY A 675 -2.70 -7.60 25.96
C GLY A 675 -2.19 -7.66 27.40
N ALA A 676 -2.68 -8.62 28.20
CA ALA A 676 -2.26 -8.80 29.58
C ALA A 676 -0.83 -9.34 29.66
N GLY A 677 -0.53 -10.35 28.86
CA GLY A 677 0.79 -10.97 28.75
C GLY A 677 1.84 -9.99 28.27
N CYS A 678 1.55 -9.22 27.22
CA CYS A 678 2.43 -8.18 26.70
C CYS A 678 2.72 -7.09 27.76
N VAL A 679 1.69 -6.57 28.42
CA VAL A 679 1.86 -5.56 29.48
C VAL A 679 2.74 -6.09 30.62
N ALA A 680 2.41 -7.28 31.14
CA ALA A 680 3.15 -7.87 32.25
C ALA A 680 4.62 -8.17 31.90
N LEU A 681 4.89 -8.61 30.65
CA LEU A 681 6.24 -8.82 30.16
C LEU A 681 7.04 -7.51 30.15
N PHE A 682 6.49 -6.47 29.51
CA PHE A 682 7.18 -5.19 29.34
C PHE A 682 7.40 -4.46 30.68
N GLU A 683 6.46 -4.56 31.62
CA GLU A 683 6.65 -4.07 32.99
C GLU A 683 7.84 -4.72 33.71
N GLY A 684 8.15 -5.97 33.37
CA GLY A 684 9.28 -6.70 33.94
C GLY A 684 10.65 -6.31 33.36
N TYR A 685 10.69 -5.54 32.27
CA TYR A 685 11.94 -5.19 31.59
C TYR A 685 12.72 -4.10 32.33
N LYS A 686 13.78 -4.51 33.03
CA LYS A 686 14.77 -3.57 33.61
C LYS A 686 15.62 -2.92 32.51
N ALA A 687 16.19 -3.74 31.65
CA ALA A 687 16.92 -3.35 30.45
C ALA A 687 16.93 -4.52 29.46
N VAL A 688 16.71 -4.25 28.18
CA VAL A 688 16.86 -5.22 27.10
C VAL A 688 17.53 -4.55 25.90
N ASP A 689 18.54 -5.19 25.32
CA ASP A 689 19.18 -4.77 24.08
C ASP A 689 18.58 -5.59 22.93
N ILE A 690 17.98 -4.89 21.97
CA ILE A 690 17.53 -5.48 20.72
C ILE A 690 18.27 -4.76 19.60
N LEU A 691 19.14 -5.48 18.89
CA LEU A 691 19.88 -4.96 17.72
C LEU A 691 20.64 -3.64 18.00
N GLY A 692 21.26 -3.53 19.17
CA GLY A 692 22.02 -2.36 19.61
C GLY A 692 21.15 -1.22 20.14
N PHE A 693 19.84 -1.43 20.25
CA PHE A 693 18.91 -0.48 20.82
C PHE A 693 18.54 -0.92 22.25
N ASN A 694 18.90 -0.09 23.23
CA ASN A 694 18.64 -0.37 24.65
C ASN A 694 17.26 0.16 25.07
N PHE A 695 16.40 -0.73 25.50
CA PHE A 695 15.09 -0.42 26.07
C PHE A 695 15.14 -0.60 27.59
N SER A 696 14.68 0.39 28.34
CA SER A 696 14.45 0.29 29.78
C SER A 696 13.05 0.79 30.08
N PHE A 697 12.30 0.02 30.86
CA PHE A 697 10.92 0.36 31.20
C PHE A 697 10.87 1.11 32.53
N ASP A 698 10.23 2.28 32.53
CA ASP A 698 9.90 3.02 33.74
C ASP A 698 8.44 2.72 34.12
N PRO A 699 8.18 1.98 35.21
CA PRO A 699 6.83 1.64 35.64
C PRO A 699 6.05 2.85 36.19
N THR A 700 6.73 3.93 36.58
CA THR A 700 6.05 5.11 37.15
C THR A 700 5.28 5.90 36.11
N ILE A 701 5.80 5.94 34.88
CA ILE A 701 5.21 6.59 33.71
C ILE A 701 4.77 5.59 32.64
N ARG A 702 4.94 4.29 32.92
CA ARG A 702 4.62 3.16 32.04
C ARG A 702 5.20 3.34 30.63
N SER A 703 6.49 3.62 30.53
CA SER A 703 7.14 3.95 29.26
C SER A 703 8.51 3.31 29.13
N PHE A 704 8.82 2.79 27.95
CA PHE A 704 10.19 2.67 27.48
C PHE A 704 10.69 4.09 27.21
N SER A 705 11.66 4.59 27.96
CA SER A 705 11.99 6.03 27.95
C SER A 705 12.97 6.44 26.84
N LEU A 706 12.57 6.25 25.57
CA LEU A 706 13.42 6.51 24.39
C LEU A 706 14.06 7.92 24.41
N PRO A 707 15.34 8.06 23.99
CA PRO A 707 16.02 9.36 23.95
C PRO A 707 15.32 10.34 23.00
N VAL A 708 15.46 11.63 23.30
CA VAL A 708 15.03 12.70 22.39
C VAL A 708 16.22 13.04 21.49
N TRP A 709 15.97 13.04 20.18
CA TRP A 709 16.87 13.56 19.17
C TRP A 709 16.36 14.92 18.70
N ILE A 710 17.27 15.78 18.26
CA ILE A 710 16.95 17.10 17.75
C ILE A 710 17.60 17.24 16.38
N HIS A 711 16.78 17.52 15.36
CA HIS A 711 17.26 18.06 14.10
C HIS A 711 17.44 19.57 14.24
N LEU A 712 18.61 20.07 13.90
CA LEU A 712 18.98 21.48 14.00
C LEU A 712 18.69 22.24 12.70
N GLU A 713 18.62 23.57 12.79
CA GLU A 713 18.39 24.46 11.64
C GLU A 713 19.47 24.33 10.55
N ASP A 714 20.67 23.84 10.91
CA ASP A 714 21.78 23.59 9.98
C ASP A 714 21.81 22.15 9.41
N GLY A 715 20.78 21.34 9.70
CA GLY A 715 20.64 19.97 9.22
C GLY A 715 21.34 18.90 10.07
N ARG A 716 22.10 19.29 11.10
CA ARG A 716 22.73 18.31 12.00
C ARG A 716 21.71 17.67 12.94
N TRP A 717 21.99 16.43 13.33
CA TRP A 717 21.23 15.71 14.34
C TRP A 717 22.06 15.58 15.62
N ILE A 718 21.44 15.85 16.76
CA ILE A 718 22.05 15.68 18.07
C ILE A 718 21.11 14.94 19.02
N SER A 719 21.66 14.29 20.03
CA SER A 719 20.89 13.89 21.21
C SER A 719 21.71 14.24 22.45
N PRO A 720 21.25 15.18 23.29
CA PRO A 720 22.02 15.66 24.45
C PRO A 720 22.41 14.58 25.47
N ASN A 721 21.76 13.40 25.42
CA ASN A 721 21.92 12.31 26.38
C ASN A 721 22.50 11.02 25.76
N VAL A 722 22.98 11.06 24.52
CA VAL A 722 23.53 9.90 23.79
C VAL A 722 24.94 10.25 23.31
N SER A 723 25.93 9.38 23.54
CA SER A 723 27.32 9.67 23.15
C SER A 723 27.49 9.66 21.63
N GLU A 724 28.39 10.50 21.09
CA GLU A 724 28.64 10.63 19.64
C GLU A 724 29.01 9.31 18.94
N ALA A 725 29.52 8.31 19.68
CA ALA A 725 29.84 6.99 19.14
C ALA A 725 28.59 6.15 18.78
N THR A 726 27.40 6.57 19.22
CA THR A 726 26.10 5.92 18.98
C THR A 726 25.12 6.74 18.13
N ALA A 727 25.55 7.93 17.67
CA ALA A 727 24.75 8.84 16.85
C ALA A 727 24.62 8.38 15.38
#